data_AF-A0A819SPL7-F1
#
_entry.id   AF-A0A819SPL7-F1
#
_cell.length_a   1.000
_cell.length_b   1.000
_cell.length_c   1.000
_cell.angle_alpha   90.00
_cell.angle_beta   90.00
_cell.angle_gamma   90.00
#
_symmetry.space_group_name_H-M   'P 1'
#
loop_
_entity.id
_entity.type
_entity.pdbx_description
1 polymer ?
#
loop_
_entity_poly.entity_id
_entity_poly.type
_entity_poly.pdbx_seq_one_letter_code
_entity_poly.pdbx_strand_id
1 'polypeptide(L)'
;MASKRLIFGVAAGGLLGAGLWSGTLPGNCQGDDDCHKVKAARAFFVMATIAAFIGALLLLYIVFRPHPKVMHYAAIAMALVSFLFGLIGWAIGMSVFVRDGRTMGAASALGLIGWIFSLIALYLNTFDIFHSFDQLNNHFNKLIQNIPLYLNFENVRKKTFDRFCTTILLNPEIKQHIYSLNLSNKDACGQIELFLTFFSLNEFSNLRSLSLIDLQEDDGILLKSMLPLIPQLRYCHLVIFDDKINDVTSALPMSQLRTLSVSKLEFDLMSTNQISSITKLTVNYYYCNQLNYLFKYMPMLKYLHIVKLNLNKPMNNISYITNDNCAVYLKELIIDDFQHQFLYFQMLVKQTPNLKSLIISASIHKSMIDANAWENLIKSSLPYLNNFMFKFEIYHGGQEHNDIINMFKQFQSDFWQIQHHWDTVYVLDINFALIFTTPYYSNTYELIWYTDSYSNKPVNYFNVHDKVTNLKLYDNLSINKYPYYFSNVTELNITNMGWPSNINDHLFNEGNIQHLKERVNLSKLKHLDLASYHIKTSILLQILKESPQLSEMTVDTDLIRSFFDNRELCEYLSKMIKTLHIIACHGYHDMEKFHEIFSSVEKLYCGFVRMSSQNAWDFWISLISHISKFSAISIWNISTAWIYEEKFFSQLQDEAIKRNLIFRFIPPDRDKSRHIQTKLQIWIDEKMD
;
A
#
# COMPACT_ATOMS: atom_id res chain seq x y z
N MET A 1 13.34 -14.20 -9.11
CA MET A 1 14.48 -15.08 -9.51
C MET A 1 15.71 -14.82 -8.64
N ALA A 2 16.01 -13.56 -8.26
CA ALA A 2 17.01 -13.21 -7.26
C ALA A 2 16.77 -13.86 -5.88
N SER A 3 15.52 -13.88 -5.40
CA SER A 3 15.18 -14.63 -4.18
C SER A 3 15.49 -16.12 -4.33
N LYS A 4 15.25 -16.74 -5.49
CA LYS A 4 15.54 -18.17 -5.72
C LYS A 4 17.04 -18.52 -5.56
N ARG A 5 17.95 -17.61 -5.95
CA ARG A 5 19.41 -17.81 -5.83
C ARG A 5 19.92 -17.48 -4.42
N LEU A 6 19.38 -16.44 -3.78
CA LEU A 6 19.67 -16.10 -2.38
C LEU A 6 19.20 -17.23 -1.43
N ILE A 7 18.01 -17.76 -1.67
CA ILE A 7 17.42 -18.92 -0.96
C ILE A 7 18.30 -20.17 -1.12
N PHE A 8 18.83 -20.42 -2.32
CA PHE A 8 19.76 -21.53 -2.55
C PHE A 8 21.09 -21.34 -1.81
N GLY A 9 21.61 -20.11 -1.77
CA GLY A 9 22.82 -19.77 -1.02
C GLY A 9 22.66 -19.93 0.49
N VAL A 10 21.52 -19.51 1.05
CA VAL A 10 21.16 -19.67 2.47
C VAL A 10 21.00 -21.15 2.85
N ALA A 11 20.31 -21.93 2.01
CA ALA A 11 20.15 -23.37 2.23
C ALA A 11 21.48 -24.13 2.11
N ALA A 12 22.31 -23.79 1.12
CA ALA A 12 23.62 -24.41 0.94
C ALA A 12 24.61 -24.03 2.06
N GLY A 13 24.61 -22.79 2.53
CA GLY A 13 25.45 -22.31 3.64
C GLY A 13 25.13 -23.00 4.97
N GLY A 14 23.84 -23.15 5.29
CA GLY A 14 23.39 -23.88 6.50
C GLY A 14 23.70 -25.38 6.45
N LEU A 15 23.48 -26.03 5.31
CA LEU A 15 23.78 -27.46 5.11
C LEU A 15 25.29 -27.74 5.15
N LEU A 16 26.11 -26.90 4.53
CA LEU A 16 27.57 -27.02 4.57
C LEU A 16 28.12 -26.79 5.98
N GLY A 17 27.63 -25.78 6.69
CA GLY A 17 28.09 -25.46 8.04
C GLY A 17 27.80 -26.57 9.06
N ALA A 18 26.64 -27.24 8.96
CA ALA A 18 26.28 -28.30 9.88
C ALA A 18 26.93 -29.66 9.55
N GLY A 19 27.08 -29.98 8.26
CA GLY A 19 27.79 -31.18 7.80
C GLY A 19 29.26 -31.19 8.24
N LEU A 20 29.95 -30.06 8.09
CA LEU A 20 31.37 -29.90 8.45
C LEU A 20 31.64 -30.01 9.97
N TRP A 21 30.68 -29.67 10.83
CA TRP A 21 30.82 -29.77 12.29
C TRP A 21 30.56 -31.17 12.83
N SER A 22 29.61 -31.91 12.24
CA SER A 22 29.30 -33.28 12.69
C SER A 22 30.51 -34.22 12.63
N GLY A 23 31.40 -34.00 11.65
CA GLY A 23 32.61 -34.79 11.43
C GLY A 23 33.85 -34.34 12.23
N THR A 24 33.85 -33.15 12.85
CA THR A 24 35.04 -32.60 13.53
C THR A 24 35.01 -32.75 15.05
N LEU A 25 33.87 -33.14 15.62
CA LEU A 25 33.77 -33.44 17.06
C LEU A 25 34.48 -34.77 17.38
N PRO A 26 35.40 -34.81 18.36
CA PRO A 26 36.19 -36.01 18.67
C PRO A 26 35.30 -37.21 19.02
N GLY A 27 35.61 -38.37 18.45
CA GLY A 27 34.86 -39.62 18.67
C GLY A 27 35.10 -40.25 20.03
N ASN A 28 36.25 -39.99 20.66
CA ASN A 28 36.63 -40.53 21.96
C ASN A 28 36.68 -39.40 23.00
N CYS A 29 35.74 -39.41 23.93
CA CYS A 29 35.70 -38.48 25.08
C CYS A 29 36.35 -39.16 26.29
N GLN A 30 37.20 -38.44 27.03
CA GLN A 30 37.72 -38.90 28.33
C GLN A 30 36.89 -38.27 29.45
N GLY A 31 35.90 -39.02 29.96
CA GLY A 31 35.02 -38.61 31.06
C GLY A 31 33.54 -38.50 30.66
N ASP A 32 32.65 -38.95 31.55
CA ASP A 32 31.20 -39.00 31.29
C ASP A 32 30.60 -37.62 30.97
N ASP A 33 31.06 -36.57 31.67
CA ASP A 33 30.50 -35.22 31.51
C ASP A 33 30.81 -34.59 30.14
N ASP A 34 32.00 -34.86 29.57
CA ASP A 34 32.38 -34.37 28.24
C ASP A 34 31.70 -35.20 27.14
N CYS A 35 31.43 -36.49 27.38
CA CYS A 35 30.64 -37.32 26.48
C CYS A 35 29.20 -36.79 26.31
N HIS A 36 28.57 -36.34 27.41
CA HIS A 36 27.24 -35.73 27.37
C HIS A 36 27.23 -34.41 26.60
N LYS A 37 28.23 -33.54 26.78
CA LYS A 37 28.34 -32.26 26.06
C LYS A 37 28.58 -32.44 24.56
N VAL A 38 29.43 -33.39 24.16
CA VAL A 38 29.67 -33.69 22.74
C VAL A 38 28.41 -34.27 22.08
N LYS A 39 27.68 -35.17 22.76
CA LYS A 39 26.39 -35.68 22.26
C LYS A 39 25.35 -34.57 22.14
N ALA A 40 25.27 -33.67 23.11
CA ALA A 40 24.37 -32.52 23.08
C ALA A 40 24.69 -31.57 21.91
N ALA A 41 25.97 -31.20 21.73
CA ALA A 41 26.40 -30.38 20.60
C ALA A 41 26.02 -30.99 19.25
N ARG A 42 26.28 -32.30 19.06
CA ARG A 42 25.87 -33.03 17.84
C ARG A 42 24.36 -33.00 17.62
N ALA A 43 23.57 -33.21 18.68
CA ALA A 43 22.11 -33.16 18.59
C ALA A 43 21.63 -31.77 18.14
N PHE A 44 22.20 -30.69 18.69
CA PHE A 44 21.86 -29.33 18.28
C PHE A 44 22.24 -29.05 16.82
N PHE A 45 23.41 -29.49 16.34
CA PHE A 45 23.75 -29.34 14.92
C PHE A 45 22.84 -30.13 13.97
N VAL A 46 22.41 -31.33 14.36
CA VAL A 46 21.44 -32.11 13.59
C VAL A 46 20.10 -31.38 13.52
N MET A 47 19.60 -30.86 14.65
CA MET A 47 18.36 -30.06 14.69
C MET A 47 18.47 -28.80 13.85
N ALA A 48 19.63 -28.14 13.87
CA ALA A 48 19.93 -26.98 13.03
C ALA A 48 19.87 -27.34 11.53
N THR A 49 20.46 -28.48 11.14
CA THR A 49 20.42 -29.00 9.76
C THR A 49 18.99 -29.27 9.29
N ILE A 50 18.20 -29.95 10.13
CA ILE A 50 16.80 -30.28 9.85
C ILE A 50 15.99 -28.99 9.67
N ALA A 51 16.19 -28.00 10.55
CA ALA A 51 15.50 -26.73 10.45
C ALA A 51 15.87 -25.95 9.19
N ALA A 52 17.15 -25.92 8.79
CA ALA A 52 17.59 -25.34 7.53
C ALA A 52 16.94 -26.02 6.31
N PHE A 53 16.88 -27.36 6.32
CA PHE A 53 16.30 -28.14 5.24
C PHE A 53 14.79 -27.91 5.10
N ILE A 54 14.05 -27.88 6.22
CA ILE A 54 12.62 -27.56 6.22
C ILE A 54 12.39 -26.13 5.72
N GLY A 55 13.19 -25.16 6.17
CA GLY A 55 13.15 -23.79 5.66
C GLY A 55 13.35 -23.72 4.14
N ALA A 56 14.32 -24.47 3.61
CA ALA A 56 14.59 -24.55 2.17
C ALA A 56 13.41 -25.17 1.39
N LEU A 57 12.78 -26.22 1.92
CA LEU A 57 11.59 -26.83 1.32
C LEU A 57 10.39 -25.87 1.31
N LEU A 58 10.17 -25.12 2.40
CA LEU A 58 9.13 -24.10 2.46
C LEU A 58 9.38 -22.99 1.43
N LEU A 59 10.63 -22.57 1.25
CA LEU A 59 11.01 -21.57 0.26
C LEU A 59 10.84 -22.08 -1.18
N LEU A 60 11.21 -23.34 -1.45
CA LEU A 60 10.93 -24.02 -2.72
C LEU A 60 9.42 -24.09 -2.99
N TYR A 61 8.63 -24.42 -1.97
CA TYR A 61 7.17 -24.49 -2.08
C TYR A 61 6.55 -23.12 -2.43
N ILE A 62 7.00 -22.03 -1.78
CA ILE A 62 6.58 -20.65 -2.12
C ILE A 62 6.91 -20.31 -3.57
N VAL A 63 8.08 -20.77 -4.06
CA VAL A 63 8.52 -20.55 -5.43
C VAL A 63 7.59 -21.21 -6.47
N PHE A 64 6.98 -22.34 -6.13
CA PHE A 64 6.07 -23.07 -7.02
C PHE A 64 4.59 -22.72 -6.81
N ARG A 65 4.20 -22.18 -5.64
CA ARG A 65 2.83 -21.72 -5.35
C ARG A 65 2.84 -20.36 -4.63
N PRO A 66 2.64 -19.26 -5.36
CA PRO A 66 2.82 -17.92 -4.83
C PRO A 66 1.55 -17.43 -4.11
N HIS A 67 1.15 -18.00 -2.97
CA HIS A 67 -0.08 -17.51 -2.30
C HIS A 67 -0.21 -17.48 -0.77
N PRO A 68 0.66 -18.06 0.09
CA PRO A 68 0.56 -17.79 1.52
C PRO A 68 1.76 -16.98 2.07
N LYS A 69 1.51 -15.73 2.50
CA LYS A 69 2.46 -14.95 3.33
C LYS A 69 2.90 -15.74 4.57
N VAL A 70 2.04 -16.62 5.09
CA VAL A 70 2.30 -17.54 6.20
C VAL A 70 3.48 -18.48 5.93
N MET A 71 3.61 -19.00 4.71
CA MET A 71 4.74 -19.88 4.34
C MET A 71 6.06 -19.10 4.33
N HIS A 72 6.03 -17.82 3.97
CA HIS A 72 7.21 -16.95 3.99
C HIS A 72 7.69 -16.70 5.43
N TYR A 73 6.78 -16.38 6.35
CA TYR A 73 7.11 -16.26 7.77
C TYR A 73 7.58 -17.58 8.38
N ALA A 74 6.96 -18.71 8.00
CA ALA A 74 7.38 -20.03 8.44
C ALA A 74 8.82 -20.35 7.96
N ALA A 75 9.15 -20.03 6.72
CA ALA A 75 10.51 -20.18 6.21
C ALA A 75 11.53 -19.32 6.98
N ILE A 76 11.20 -18.06 7.26
CA ILE A 76 12.05 -17.16 8.06
C ILE A 76 12.22 -17.70 9.48
N ALA A 77 11.14 -18.15 10.12
CA ALA A 77 11.18 -18.73 11.45
C ALA A 77 12.07 -19.98 11.49
N MET A 78 11.97 -20.86 10.50
CA MET A 78 12.83 -22.06 10.40
C MET A 78 14.31 -21.70 10.20
N ALA A 79 14.62 -20.62 9.48
CA ALA A 79 15.99 -20.14 9.35
C ALA A 79 16.55 -19.57 10.68
N LEU A 80 15.73 -18.86 11.46
CA LEU A 80 16.10 -18.37 12.78
C LEU A 80 16.29 -19.50 13.81
N VAL A 81 15.39 -20.49 13.81
CA VAL A 81 15.47 -21.69 14.67
C VAL A 81 16.74 -22.48 14.36
N SER A 82 17.01 -22.65 13.06
CA SER A 82 18.26 -23.23 12.59
C SER A 82 19.44 -22.49 13.22
N PHE A 83 19.48 -21.15 13.10
CA PHE A 83 20.58 -20.31 13.60
C PHE A 83 20.80 -20.46 15.10
N LEU A 84 19.72 -20.42 15.87
CA LEU A 84 19.78 -20.57 17.31
C LEU A 84 20.38 -21.92 17.71
N PHE A 85 19.93 -23.02 17.08
CA PHE A 85 20.46 -24.35 17.34
C PHE A 85 21.93 -24.49 16.91
N GLY A 86 22.32 -23.90 15.79
CA GLY A 86 23.73 -23.85 15.36
C GLY A 86 24.62 -23.13 16.37
N LEU A 87 24.16 -22.00 16.91
CA LEU A 87 24.90 -21.19 17.88
C LEU A 87 25.01 -21.89 19.25
N ILE A 88 23.93 -22.53 19.71
CA ILE A 88 23.94 -23.33 20.94
C ILE A 88 24.88 -24.53 20.79
N GLY A 89 24.78 -25.27 19.67
CA GLY A 89 25.68 -26.39 19.37
C GLY A 89 27.15 -25.95 19.34
N TRP A 90 27.42 -24.79 18.74
CA TRP A 90 28.75 -24.18 18.70
C TRP A 90 29.27 -23.81 20.09
N ALA A 91 28.46 -23.13 20.91
CA ALA A 91 28.85 -22.73 22.28
C ALA A 91 29.15 -23.95 23.16
N ILE A 92 28.32 -25.00 23.09
CA ILE A 92 28.56 -26.26 23.81
C ILE A 92 29.84 -26.93 23.30
N GLY A 93 30.04 -27.00 21.98
CA GLY A 93 31.25 -27.55 21.39
C GLY A 93 32.51 -26.80 21.83
N MET A 94 32.47 -25.46 21.83
CA MET A 94 33.56 -24.60 22.27
C MET A 94 33.94 -24.84 23.74
N SER A 95 32.96 -25.07 24.60
CA SER A 95 33.22 -25.37 26.02
C SER A 95 34.07 -26.64 26.22
N VAL A 96 33.97 -27.60 25.29
CA VAL A 96 34.77 -28.84 25.30
C VAL A 96 36.17 -28.58 24.71
N PHE A 97 36.26 -27.86 23.58
CA PHE A 97 37.54 -27.57 22.92
C PHE A 97 38.49 -26.68 23.75
N VAL A 98 37.95 -25.66 24.43
CA VAL A 98 38.73 -24.74 25.27
C VAL A 98 39.33 -25.46 26.48
N ARG A 99 38.61 -26.43 27.05
CA ARG A 99 39.06 -27.22 28.20
C ARG A 99 40.23 -28.15 27.83
N ASP A 100 40.24 -28.68 26.62
CA ASP A 100 41.29 -29.60 26.12
C ASP A 100 42.51 -28.87 25.51
N GLY A 101 42.54 -27.54 25.53
CA GLY A 101 43.66 -26.75 24.99
C GLY A 101 43.87 -26.89 23.48
N ARG A 102 42.86 -27.35 22.72
CA ARG A 102 42.93 -27.56 21.28
C ARG A 102 42.50 -26.31 20.51
N THR A 103 43.17 -26.04 19.39
CA THR A 103 42.82 -24.94 18.49
C THR A 103 41.61 -25.30 17.61
N MET A 104 40.75 -24.31 17.35
CA MET A 104 39.61 -24.45 16.43
C MET A 104 40.09 -24.81 15.03
N GLY A 105 39.54 -25.89 14.45
CA GLY A 105 39.77 -26.20 13.04
C GLY A 105 39.00 -25.25 12.11
N ALA A 106 39.51 -25.02 10.90
CA ALA A 106 38.93 -24.09 9.91
C ALA A 106 37.43 -24.34 9.61
N ALA A 107 36.98 -25.60 9.68
CA ALA A 107 35.58 -25.99 9.54
C ALA A 107 34.63 -25.25 10.51
N SER A 108 35.13 -24.92 11.71
CA SER A 108 34.32 -24.30 12.75
C SER A 108 34.08 -22.80 12.55
N ALA A 109 35.08 -22.10 12.02
CA ALA A 109 34.96 -20.72 11.57
C ALA A 109 34.10 -20.62 10.31
N LEU A 110 34.28 -21.53 9.34
CA LEU A 110 33.48 -21.57 8.12
C LEU A 110 32.00 -21.85 8.39
N GLY A 111 31.71 -22.71 9.37
CA GLY A 111 30.36 -22.88 9.92
C GLY A 111 29.81 -21.53 10.38
N LEU A 112 30.41 -20.92 11.41
CA LEU A 112 29.91 -19.65 11.97
C LEU A 112 29.69 -18.55 10.90
N ILE A 113 30.61 -18.43 9.93
CA ILE A 113 30.51 -17.51 8.79
C ILE A 113 29.27 -17.82 7.92
N GLY A 114 29.04 -19.09 7.55
CA GLY A 114 27.88 -19.48 6.75
C GLY A 114 26.53 -19.20 7.44
N TRP A 115 26.50 -19.31 8.77
CA TRP A 115 25.33 -19.01 9.60
C TRP A 115 25.07 -17.50 9.72
N ILE A 116 26.11 -16.70 9.94
CA ILE A 116 26.03 -15.22 9.94
C ILE A 116 25.56 -14.72 8.57
N PHE A 117 26.11 -15.25 7.49
CA PHE A 117 25.74 -14.86 6.13
C PHE A 117 24.27 -15.15 5.82
N SER A 118 23.76 -16.28 6.31
CA SER A 118 22.36 -16.67 6.18
C SER A 118 21.42 -15.73 6.94
N LEU A 119 21.84 -15.26 8.12
CA LEU A 119 21.10 -14.28 8.91
C LEU A 119 21.08 -12.92 8.20
N ILE A 120 22.24 -12.44 7.73
CA ILE A 120 22.36 -11.14 7.05
C ILE A 120 21.49 -11.11 5.78
N ALA A 121 21.50 -12.17 4.97
CA ALA A 121 20.71 -12.25 3.74
C ALA A 121 19.19 -12.16 3.95
N LEU A 122 18.69 -12.41 5.18
CA LEU A 122 17.27 -12.22 5.53
C LEU A 122 16.89 -10.75 5.77
N TYR A 123 17.87 -9.89 6.06
CA TYR A 123 17.65 -8.48 6.41
C TYR A 123 18.07 -7.50 5.30
N LEU A 124 18.89 -7.92 4.35
CA LEU A 124 19.35 -7.07 3.26
C LEU A 124 18.27 -6.94 2.16
N ASN A 125 17.89 -5.71 1.82
CA ASN A 125 17.08 -5.45 0.63
C ASN A 125 17.95 -5.57 -0.65
N THR A 126 17.34 -5.48 -1.85
CA THR A 126 18.08 -5.59 -3.12
C THR A 126 19.26 -4.61 -3.23
N PHE A 127 19.12 -3.40 -2.67
CA PHE A 127 20.19 -2.39 -2.64
C PHE A 127 21.31 -2.79 -1.70
N ASP A 128 20.96 -3.29 -0.51
CA ASP A 128 21.94 -3.70 0.48
C ASP A 128 22.72 -4.92 -0.01
N ILE A 129 22.07 -5.86 -0.71
CA ILE A 129 22.75 -7.00 -1.36
C ILE A 129 23.65 -6.48 -2.47
N PHE A 130 23.16 -5.61 -3.36
CA PHE A 130 23.98 -5.08 -4.44
C PHE A 130 25.23 -4.39 -3.89
N HIS A 131 25.08 -3.45 -2.95
CA HIS A 131 26.21 -2.72 -2.36
C HIS A 131 27.12 -3.57 -1.48
N SER A 132 26.59 -4.53 -0.72
CA SER A 132 27.42 -5.36 0.16
C SER A 132 28.33 -6.31 -0.61
N PHE A 133 27.94 -6.65 -1.85
CA PHE A 133 28.68 -7.61 -2.65
C PHE A 133 29.36 -7.01 -3.89
N ASP A 134 28.99 -5.80 -4.30
CA ASP A 134 29.69 -5.04 -5.34
C ASP A 134 31.12 -4.73 -4.90
N GLN A 135 32.07 -4.90 -5.82
CA GLN A 135 33.51 -4.71 -5.62
C GLN A 135 34.21 -5.68 -4.65
N LEU A 136 33.54 -6.71 -4.11
CA LEU A 136 34.21 -7.71 -3.25
C LEU A 136 35.27 -8.52 -4.00
N ASN A 137 34.91 -9.07 -5.17
CA ASN A 137 35.86 -9.66 -6.12
C ASN A 137 35.22 -9.81 -7.51
N ASN A 138 36.04 -10.04 -8.53
CA ASN A 138 35.59 -10.15 -9.93
C ASN A 138 34.56 -11.26 -10.17
N HIS A 139 34.56 -12.34 -9.38
CA HIS A 139 33.61 -13.44 -9.55
C HIS A 139 32.23 -13.09 -8.97
N PHE A 140 32.19 -12.50 -7.77
CA PHE A 140 30.96 -11.98 -7.17
C PHE A 140 30.39 -10.82 -7.98
N ASN A 141 31.23 -9.90 -8.46
CA ASN A 141 30.81 -8.81 -9.34
C ASN A 141 30.11 -9.37 -10.58
N LYS A 142 30.71 -10.33 -11.28
CA LYS A 142 30.07 -11.02 -12.41
C LYS A 142 28.75 -11.70 -12.02
N LEU A 143 28.68 -12.29 -10.83
CA LEU A 143 27.49 -13.02 -10.38
C LEU A 143 26.33 -12.08 -10.04
N ILE A 144 26.61 -10.94 -9.42
CA ILE A 144 25.64 -9.89 -9.04
C ILE A 144 25.21 -9.10 -10.27
N GLN A 145 26.15 -8.78 -11.17
CA GLN A 145 25.84 -8.15 -12.46
C GLN A 145 24.84 -9.04 -13.23
N ASN A 146 24.93 -10.36 -13.18
CA ASN A 146 23.93 -11.23 -13.83
C ASN A 146 22.54 -11.28 -13.17
N ILE A 147 22.26 -10.49 -12.13
CA ILE A 147 20.96 -10.47 -11.42
C ILE A 147 20.09 -9.32 -11.94
N PRO A 148 18.88 -9.60 -12.48
CA PRO A 148 17.92 -8.55 -12.81
C PRO A 148 17.51 -7.75 -11.57
N LEU A 149 17.70 -6.43 -11.62
CA LEU A 149 17.35 -5.49 -10.57
C LEU A 149 15.91 -5.01 -10.74
N TYR A 150 15.15 -5.12 -9.66
CA TYR A 150 13.78 -4.62 -9.54
C TYR A 150 13.79 -3.53 -8.47
N LEU A 151 13.82 -2.28 -8.92
CA LEU A 151 14.00 -1.12 -8.06
C LEU A 151 12.63 -0.57 -7.66
N ASN A 152 12.44 -0.34 -6.36
CA ASN A 152 11.28 0.35 -5.84
C ASN A 152 11.72 1.48 -4.91
N PHE A 153 11.50 2.72 -5.36
CA PHE A 153 11.87 3.93 -4.64
C PHE A 153 10.70 4.65 -3.96
N GLU A 154 9.50 4.09 -4.01
CA GLU A 154 8.28 4.71 -3.49
C GLU A 154 8.41 5.13 -2.02
N ASN A 155 9.08 4.31 -1.19
CA ASN A 155 9.27 4.58 0.23
C ASN A 155 10.76 4.71 0.62
N VAL A 156 11.63 5.04 -0.34
CA VAL A 156 13.08 5.15 -0.11
C VAL A 156 13.43 6.58 0.30
N ARG A 157 14.25 6.72 1.36
CA ARG A 157 14.74 8.05 1.80
C ARG A 157 15.60 8.69 0.72
N LYS A 158 15.47 10.01 0.54
CA LYS A 158 16.22 10.79 -0.47
C LYS A 158 17.72 10.49 -0.48
N LYS A 159 18.40 10.51 0.68
CA LYS A 159 19.84 10.18 0.79
C LYS A 159 20.21 8.81 0.20
N THR A 160 19.35 7.81 0.39
CA THR A 160 19.58 6.46 -0.16
C THR A 160 19.34 6.45 -1.67
N PHE A 161 18.32 7.18 -2.13
CA PHE A 161 18.04 7.38 -3.54
C PHE A 161 19.18 8.12 -4.26
N ASP A 162 19.65 9.24 -3.72
CA ASP A 162 20.75 10.03 -4.29
C ASP A 162 22.05 9.22 -4.36
N ARG A 163 22.41 8.52 -3.28
CA ARG A 163 23.57 7.62 -3.28
C ARG A 163 23.47 6.55 -4.37
N PHE A 164 22.27 6.02 -4.60
CA PHE A 164 22.04 5.05 -5.65
C PHE A 164 22.17 5.68 -7.04
N CYS A 165 21.61 6.87 -7.27
CA CYS A 165 21.79 7.62 -8.50
C CYS A 165 23.28 7.89 -8.77
N THR A 166 24.05 8.34 -7.78
CA THR A 166 25.51 8.49 -7.87
C THR A 166 26.20 7.18 -8.25
N THR A 167 25.75 6.06 -7.67
CA THR A 167 26.32 4.73 -7.99
C THR A 167 26.07 4.33 -9.43
N ILE A 168 24.87 4.57 -9.97
CA ILE A 168 24.58 4.33 -11.40
C ILE A 168 25.43 5.24 -12.30
N LEU A 169 25.62 6.50 -11.92
CA LEU A 169 26.44 7.45 -12.68
C LEU A 169 27.90 6.99 -12.76
N LEU A 170 28.44 6.49 -11.64
CA LEU A 170 29.82 5.98 -11.56
C LEU A 170 29.99 4.61 -12.25
N ASN A 171 28.94 3.79 -12.29
CA ASN A 171 28.96 2.44 -12.86
C ASN A 171 27.84 2.24 -13.92
N PRO A 172 28.04 2.70 -15.17
CA PRO A 172 27.02 2.66 -16.22
C PRO A 172 26.52 1.24 -16.57
N GLU A 173 27.32 0.20 -16.31
CA GLU A 173 26.91 -1.20 -16.54
C GLU A 173 25.66 -1.57 -15.74
N ILE A 174 25.42 -0.95 -14.59
CA ILE A 174 24.24 -1.20 -13.74
C ILE A 174 22.94 -0.94 -14.53
N LYS A 175 22.94 0.05 -15.44
CA LYS A 175 21.76 0.43 -16.24
C LYS A 175 21.20 -0.74 -17.04
N GLN A 176 22.08 -1.62 -17.54
CA GLN A 176 21.69 -2.80 -18.31
C GLN A 176 21.03 -3.88 -17.45
N HIS A 177 21.19 -3.83 -16.14
CA HIS A 177 20.66 -4.83 -15.21
C HIS A 177 19.32 -4.43 -14.61
N ILE A 178 18.83 -3.22 -14.87
CA ILE A 178 17.56 -2.71 -14.34
C ILE A 178 16.39 -3.18 -15.22
N TYR A 179 15.53 -4.02 -14.65
CA TYR A 179 14.37 -4.61 -15.33
C TYR A 179 13.04 -3.98 -14.91
N SER A 180 12.98 -3.42 -13.70
CA SER A 180 11.81 -2.72 -13.18
C SER A 180 12.22 -1.50 -12.38
N LEU A 181 11.45 -0.43 -12.54
CA LEU A 181 11.63 0.84 -11.86
C LEU A 181 10.28 1.34 -11.33
N ASN A 182 10.20 1.60 -10.03
CA ASN A 182 9.08 2.31 -9.40
C ASN A 182 9.59 3.61 -8.77
N LEU A 183 9.06 4.74 -9.23
CA LEU A 183 9.35 6.09 -8.75
C LEU A 183 8.05 6.74 -8.27
N SER A 184 8.12 7.52 -7.20
CA SER A 184 6.98 8.20 -6.61
C SER A 184 7.34 9.59 -6.12
N ASN A 185 6.54 10.59 -6.48
CA ASN A 185 6.65 11.94 -5.91
C ASN A 185 5.84 12.10 -4.60
N LYS A 186 5.11 11.05 -4.17
CA LYS A 186 4.25 11.09 -2.96
C LYS A 186 5.05 11.39 -1.68
N ASP A 187 6.24 10.78 -1.59
CA ASP A 187 7.05 10.73 -0.37
C ASP A 187 8.41 11.44 -0.47
N ALA A 188 8.85 11.79 -1.68
CA ALA A 188 10.10 12.50 -1.96
C ALA A 188 9.89 13.50 -3.10
N CYS A 189 10.38 14.74 -2.96
CA CYS A 189 10.29 15.75 -4.03
C CYS A 189 10.77 15.21 -5.35
N GLY A 190 9.96 15.35 -6.40
CA GLY A 190 10.43 15.30 -7.77
C GLY A 190 11.37 14.12 -7.99
N GLN A 191 11.11 12.98 -7.33
CA GLN A 191 11.97 11.81 -7.44
C GLN A 191 11.97 11.35 -8.89
N ILE A 192 10.82 11.50 -9.55
CA ILE A 192 10.64 11.28 -10.97
C ILE A 192 11.49 12.28 -11.76
N GLU A 193 11.27 13.58 -11.60
CA GLU A 193 12.04 14.64 -12.26
C GLU A 193 13.56 14.49 -12.07
N LEU A 194 14.02 14.31 -10.82
CA LEU A 194 15.42 14.14 -10.46
C LEU A 194 16.02 12.90 -11.11
N PHE A 195 15.28 11.79 -11.15
CA PHE A 195 15.73 10.62 -11.90
C PHE A 195 15.87 10.90 -13.40
N LEU A 196 14.87 11.57 -14.00
CA LEU A 196 14.80 11.85 -15.44
C LEU A 196 15.81 12.92 -15.89
N THR A 197 16.25 13.79 -14.98
CA THR A 197 17.35 14.74 -15.23
C THR A 197 18.71 14.06 -15.23
N PHE A 198 18.91 13.02 -14.41
CA PHE A 198 20.15 12.24 -14.41
C PHE A 198 20.23 11.18 -15.50
N PHE A 199 19.09 10.59 -15.87
CA PHE A 199 19.05 9.44 -16.78
C PHE A 199 17.90 9.53 -17.77
N SER A 200 18.21 9.32 -19.05
CA SER A 200 17.17 9.04 -20.03
C SER A 200 16.70 7.59 -19.92
N LEU A 201 15.39 7.36 -20.05
CA LEU A 201 14.83 6.01 -19.88
C LEU A 201 15.31 5.00 -20.95
N ASN A 202 15.79 5.47 -22.10
CA ASN A 202 16.36 4.63 -23.16
C ASN A 202 17.74 4.03 -22.80
N GLU A 203 18.40 4.55 -21.75
CA GLU A 203 19.68 4.01 -21.27
C GLU A 203 19.50 2.66 -20.53
N PHE A 204 18.27 2.34 -20.13
CA PHE A 204 17.90 1.11 -19.44
C PHE A 204 17.36 0.08 -20.45
N SER A 205 18.26 -0.48 -21.27
CA SER A 205 17.91 -1.34 -22.41
C SER A 205 17.06 -2.57 -22.09
N ASN A 206 17.10 -3.07 -20.85
CA ASN A 206 16.35 -4.23 -20.36
C ASN A 206 15.12 -3.86 -19.52
N LEU A 207 14.74 -2.57 -19.45
CA LEU A 207 13.59 -2.11 -18.68
C LEU A 207 12.29 -2.66 -19.27
N ARG A 208 11.55 -3.44 -18.46
CA ARG A 208 10.30 -4.09 -18.85
C ARG A 208 9.09 -3.62 -18.04
N SER A 209 9.33 -2.96 -16.92
CA SER A 209 8.31 -2.53 -15.97
C SER A 209 8.62 -1.12 -15.46
N LEU A 210 7.67 -0.21 -15.63
CA LEU A 210 7.78 1.17 -15.17
C LEU A 210 6.54 1.55 -14.37
N SER A 211 6.76 2.07 -13.17
CA SER A 211 5.72 2.57 -12.28
C SER A 211 6.07 4.00 -11.87
N LEU A 212 5.18 4.93 -12.17
CA LEU A 212 5.33 6.36 -11.89
C LEU A 212 4.10 6.82 -11.11
N ILE A 213 4.30 7.23 -9.87
CA ILE A 213 3.24 7.58 -8.93
C ILE A 213 3.31 9.07 -8.60
N ASP A 214 2.16 9.73 -8.60
CA ASP A 214 2.03 11.17 -8.32
C ASP A 214 2.78 12.03 -9.36
N LEU A 215 2.52 11.76 -10.65
CA LEU A 215 3.09 12.52 -11.76
C LEU A 215 2.67 14.00 -11.70
N GLN A 216 3.65 14.89 -11.89
CA GLN A 216 3.46 16.34 -11.94
C GLN A 216 3.63 16.87 -13.38
N GLU A 217 3.18 18.09 -13.65
CA GLU A 217 3.09 18.66 -15.01
C GLU A 217 4.43 18.61 -15.76
N ASP A 218 5.53 19.01 -15.10
CA ASP A 218 6.88 19.02 -15.68
C ASP A 218 7.38 17.60 -16.01
N ASP A 219 7.00 16.59 -15.21
CA ASP A 219 7.35 15.19 -15.48
C ASP A 219 6.73 14.75 -16.82
N GLY A 220 5.50 15.20 -17.08
CA GLY A 220 4.76 14.85 -18.28
C GLY A 220 5.44 15.31 -19.57
N ILE A 221 6.05 16.50 -19.55
CA ILE A 221 6.78 17.05 -20.70
C ILE A 221 8.02 16.18 -21.01
N LEU A 222 8.80 15.86 -19.98
CA LEU A 222 9.99 15.00 -20.12
C LEU A 222 9.60 13.61 -20.61
N LEU A 223 8.59 12.99 -19.99
CA LEU A 223 8.15 11.64 -20.28
C LEU A 223 7.60 11.47 -21.70
N LYS A 224 6.89 12.46 -22.24
CA LYS A 224 6.39 12.40 -23.64
C LYS A 224 7.50 12.11 -24.65
N SER A 225 8.69 12.65 -24.42
CA SER A 225 9.85 12.43 -25.30
C SER A 225 10.58 11.09 -25.06
N MET A 226 10.57 10.60 -23.81
CA MET A 226 11.37 9.44 -23.39
C MET A 226 10.63 8.10 -23.48
N LEU A 227 9.33 8.07 -23.17
CA LEU A 227 8.53 6.83 -23.14
C LEU A 227 8.51 6.07 -24.47
N PRO A 228 8.41 6.72 -25.64
CA PRO A 228 8.44 6.02 -26.93
C PRO A 228 9.74 5.22 -27.15
N LEU A 229 10.82 5.59 -26.45
CA LEU A 229 12.16 5.04 -26.64
C LEU A 229 12.44 3.78 -25.80
N ILE A 230 11.42 3.22 -25.13
CA ILE A 230 11.53 2.03 -24.27
C ILE A 230 10.79 0.84 -24.91
N PRO A 231 11.29 0.28 -26.03
CA PRO A 231 10.53 -0.68 -26.81
C PRO A 231 10.22 -1.98 -26.06
N GLN A 232 11.01 -2.35 -25.04
CA GLN A 232 10.82 -3.60 -24.28
C GLN A 232 9.76 -3.52 -23.17
N LEU A 233 9.12 -2.36 -22.98
CA LEU A 233 8.19 -2.12 -21.89
C LEU A 233 6.95 -3.03 -22.02
N ARG A 234 6.71 -3.87 -21.00
CA ARG A 234 5.57 -4.79 -20.94
C ARG A 234 4.55 -4.43 -19.87
N TYR A 235 4.99 -3.72 -18.84
CA TYR A 235 4.17 -3.27 -17.71
C TYR A 235 4.36 -1.76 -17.53
N CYS A 236 3.25 -1.03 -17.44
CA CYS A 236 3.25 0.39 -17.14
C CYS A 236 2.14 0.72 -16.14
N HIS A 237 2.51 1.41 -15.06
CA HIS A 237 1.59 1.94 -14.05
C HIS A 237 1.84 3.43 -13.90
N LEU A 238 0.83 4.24 -14.23
CA LEU A 238 0.85 5.69 -14.15
C LEU A 238 -0.28 6.14 -13.24
N VAL A 239 0.05 6.70 -12.08
CA VAL A 239 -0.93 7.38 -11.23
C VAL A 239 -0.80 8.86 -11.47
N ILE A 240 -1.72 9.38 -12.27
CA ILE A 240 -1.79 10.78 -12.67
C ILE A 240 -2.92 11.44 -11.85
N PHE A 241 -2.60 12.48 -11.09
CA PHE A 241 -3.62 13.28 -10.39
C PHE A 241 -4.06 14.52 -11.17
N ASP A 242 -3.26 14.95 -12.15
CA ASP A 242 -3.54 16.14 -12.95
C ASP A 242 -4.05 15.79 -14.35
N ASP A 243 -5.26 16.27 -14.67
CA ASP A 243 -5.90 16.06 -15.95
C ASP A 243 -5.09 16.62 -17.14
N LYS A 244 -4.17 17.57 -16.92
CA LYS A 244 -3.29 18.13 -17.95
C LYS A 244 -2.21 17.14 -18.42
N ILE A 245 -1.89 16.13 -17.61
CA ILE A 245 -0.86 15.12 -17.90
C ILE A 245 -1.47 13.93 -18.67
N ASN A 246 -2.79 13.90 -18.89
CA ASN A 246 -3.48 12.78 -19.54
C ASN A 246 -2.89 12.40 -20.92
N ASP A 247 -2.29 13.36 -21.63
CA ASP A 247 -1.59 13.12 -22.89
C ASP A 247 -0.36 12.19 -22.78
N VAL A 248 0.27 12.02 -21.61
CA VAL A 248 1.46 11.17 -21.45
C VAL A 248 1.16 9.72 -21.85
N THR A 249 -0.10 9.28 -21.66
CA THR A 249 -0.55 7.95 -22.07
C THR A 249 -0.42 7.73 -23.58
N SER A 250 -0.54 8.78 -24.40
CA SER A 250 -0.39 8.71 -25.86
C SER A 250 1.05 8.42 -26.30
N ALA A 251 2.04 8.75 -25.47
CA ALA A 251 3.46 8.53 -25.76
C ALA A 251 3.96 7.12 -25.38
N LEU A 252 3.10 6.27 -24.83
CA LEU A 252 3.51 4.93 -24.40
C LEU A 252 3.74 3.99 -25.60
N PRO A 253 4.73 3.07 -25.51
CA PRO A 253 5.00 2.06 -26.54
C PRO A 253 3.96 0.93 -26.46
N MET A 254 2.72 1.21 -26.91
CA MET A 254 1.55 0.35 -26.71
C MET A 254 1.65 -1.03 -27.37
N SER A 255 2.42 -1.16 -28.46
CA SER A 255 2.46 -2.38 -29.29
C SER A 255 2.97 -3.62 -28.56
N GLN A 256 3.77 -3.45 -27.51
CA GLN A 256 4.31 -4.56 -26.69
C GLN A 256 3.72 -4.63 -25.28
N LEU A 257 2.96 -3.61 -24.89
CA LEU A 257 2.48 -3.44 -23.53
C LEU A 257 1.39 -4.47 -23.19
N ARG A 258 1.65 -5.30 -22.18
CA ARG A 258 0.72 -6.36 -21.75
C ARG A 258 -0.15 -5.96 -20.57
N THR A 259 0.34 -5.04 -19.74
CA THR A 259 -0.35 -4.54 -18.55
C THR A 259 -0.23 -3.03 -18.48
N LEU A 260 -1.39 -2.37 -18.39
CA LEU A 260 -1.50 -0.93 -18.28
C LEU A 260 -2.36 -0.58 -17.07
N SER A 261 -1.90 0.38 -16.28
CA SER A 261 -2.68 0.99 -15.21
C SER A 261 -2.56 2.51 -15.34
N VAL A 262 -3.68 3.20 -15.54
CA VAL A 262 -3.71 4.65 -15.78
C VAL A 262 -4.89 5.31 -15.09
N SER A 263 -4.82 6.61 -14.83
CA SER A 263 -5.96 7.33 -14.23
C SER A 263 -7.15 7.44 -15.19
N LYS A 264 -6.88 7.79 -16.44
CA LYS A 264 -7.89 7.99 -17.50
C LYS A 264 -7.37 7.42 -18.80
N LEU A 265 -8.28 6.92 -19.64
CA LEU A 265 -7.96 6.34 -20.93
C LEU A 265 -8.77 7.04 -22.03
N GLU A 266 -8.10 7.80 -22.90
CA GLU A 266 -8.73 8.52 -24.01
C GLU A 266 -8.42 7.82 -25.35
N PHE A 267 -9.45 7.27 -25.98
CA PHE A 267 -9.30 6.51 -27.24
C PHE A 267 -9.03 7.39 -28.45
N ASP A 268 -9.46 8.66 -28.41
CA ASP A 268 -9.29 9.60 -29.53
C ASP A 268 -7.80 9.93 -29.79
N LEU A 269 -6.94 9.73 -28.79
CA LEU A 269 -5.50 10.02 -28.85
C LEU A 269 -4.64 8.77 -29.15
N MET A 270 -5.21 7.57 -29.08
CA MET A 270 -4.47 6.32 -29.25
C MET A 270 -4.80 5.67 -30.59
N SER A 271 -3.79 5.47 -31.44
CA SER A 271 -4.00 4.74 -32.69
C SER A 271 -4.45 3.31 -32.36
N THR A 272 -5.64 2.96 -32.83
CA THR A 272 -6.44 1.81 -32.38
C THR A 272 -5.75 0.45 -32.54
N ASN A 273 -4.80 0.34 -33.47
CA ASN A 273 -4.04 -0.89 -33.71
C ASN A 273 -2.94 -1.13 -32.66
N GLN A 274 -2.46 -0.09 -31.97
CA GLN A 274 -1.31 -0.21 -31.07
C GLN A 274 -1.65 -0.80 -29.70
N ILE A 275 -2.90 -0.71 -29.23
CA ILE A 275 -3.31 -1.16 -27.89
C ILE A 275 -3.83 -2.61 -27.83
N SER A 276 -3.86 -3.31 -28.96
CA SER A 276 -4.38 -4.69 -29.08
C SER A 276 -3.59 -5.72 -28.26
N SER A 277 -2.35 -5.40 -27.85
CA SER A 277 -1.47 -6.30 -27.11
C SER A 277 -1.78 -6.38 -25.61
N ILE A 278 -2.56 -5.43 -25.08
CA ILE A 278 -2.91 -5.30 -23.66
C ILE A 278 -3.81 -6.47 -23.24
N THR A 279 -3.42 -7.10 -22.13
CA THR A 279 -4.14 -8.24 -21.54
C THR A 279 -4.66 -7.96 -20.13
N LYS A 280 -4.13 -6.94 -19.46
CA LYS A 280 -4.58 -6.47 -18.15
C LYS A 280 -4.67 -4.95 -18.15
N LEU A 281 -5.82 -4.43 -17.76
CA LEU A 281 -6.05 -3.00 -17.67
C LEU A 281 -6.62 -2.64 -16.31
N THR A 282 -6.04 -1.61 -15.68
CA THR A 282 -6.61 -0.90 -14.54
C THR A 282 -6.83 0.56 -14.92
N VAL A 283 -8.03 1.08 -14.70
CA VAL A 283 -8.36 2.49 -14.96
C VAL A 283 -9.02 3.11 -13.73
N ASN A 284 -8.58 4.28 -13.29
CA ASN A 284 -9.18 4.92 -12.12
C ASN A 284 -10.57 5.47 -12.45
N TYR A 285 -10.72 6.05 -13.63
CA TYR A 285 -11.95 6.67 -14.07
C TYR A 285 -12.29 6.27 -15.49
N TYR A 286 -13.53 5.79 -15.68
CA TYR A 286 -14.01 5.42 -17.00
C TYR A 286 -15.50 5.70 -17.19
N TYR A 287 -15.93 5.80 -18.45
CA TYR A 287 -17.32 6.03 -18.80
C TYR A 287 -17.99 4.76 -19.35
N CYS A 288 -19.16 4.42 -18.82
CA CYS A 288 -19.91 3.21 -19.18
C CYS A 288 -20.27 3.17 -20.68
N ASN A 289 -20.60 4.31 -21.28
CA ASN A 289 -20.92 4.40 -22.70
C ASN A 289 -19.70 4.23 -23.62
N GLN A 290 -18.48 4.18 -23.09
CA GLN A 290 -17.26 3.99 -23.86
C GLN A 290 -16.73 2.54 -23.82
N LEU A 291 -17.32 1.65 -23.00
CA LEU A 291 -16.79 0.30 -22.79
C LEU A 291 -16.78 -0.57 -24.05
N ASN A 292 -17.69 -0.33 -24.99
CA ASN A 292 -17.65 -1.01 -26.29
C ASN A 292 -16.36 -0.71 -27.07
N TYR A 293 -15.84 0.52 -26.97
CA TYR A 293 -14.57 0.87 -27.60
C TYR A 293 -13.41 0.12 -26.96
N LEU A 294 -13.44 -0.03 -25.63
CA LEU A 294 -12.44 -0.80 -24.91
C LEU A 294 -12.41 -2.25 -25.40
N PHE A 295 -13.56 -2.92 -25.52
CA PHE A 295 -13.61 -4.30 -26.03
C PHE A 295 -13.27 -4.41 -27.52
N LYS A 296 -13.62 -3.41 -28.33
CA LYS A 296 -13.26 -3.33 -29.75
C LYS A 296 -11.75 -3.23 -29.94
N TYR A 297 -11.07 -2.39 -29.16
CA TYR A 297 -9.66 -2.07 -29.38
C TYR A 297 -8.69 -2.89 -28.52
N MET A 298 -9.17 -3.54 -27.45
CA MET A 298 -8.39 -4.47 -26.62
C MET A 298 -9.00 -5.88 -26.66
N PRO A 299 -9.04 -6.54 -27.83
CA PRO A 299 -9.72 -7.82 -27.97
C PRO A 299 -9.09 -8.92 -27.09
N MET A 300 -7.81 -8.81 -26.73
CA MET A 300 -7.07 -9.81 -25.94
C MET A 300 -7.14 -9.58 -24.43
N LEU A 301 -7.99 -8.67 -23.96
CA LEU A 301 -8.11 -8.32 -22.55
C LEU A 301 -8.62 -9.51 -21.72
N LYS A 302 -7.90 -9.85 -20.65
CA LYS A 302 -8.18 -10.95 -19.73
C LYS A 302 -8.60 -10.47 -18.34
N TYR A 303 -8.12 -9.29 -17.94
CA TYR A 303 -8.37 -8.66 -16.65
C TYR A 303 -8.72 -7.19 -16.87
N LEU A 304 -9.83 -6.74 -16.29
CA LEU A 304 -10.25 -5.35 -16.29
C LEU A 304 -10.61 -4.91 -14.87
N HIS A 305 -9.98 -3.84 -14.41
CA HIS A 305 -10.29 -3.21 -13.14
C HIS A 305 -10.61 -1.73 -13.38
N ILE A 306 -11.80 -1.31 -12.96
CA ILE A 306 -12.27 0.06 -13.07
C ILE A 306 -12.54 0.55 -11.65
N VAL A 307 -11.81 1.56 -11.18
CA VAL A 307 -12.03 2.08 -9.82
C VAL A 307 -13.36 2.81 -9.77
N LYS A 308 -13.63 3.71 -10.73
CA LYS A 308 -14.89 4.44 -10.82
C LYS A 308 -15.50 4.37 -12.22
N LEU A 309 -16.74 3.88 -12.29
CA LEU A 309 -17.47 3.75 -13.55
C LEU A 309 -18.70 4.67 -13.59
N ASN A 310 -18.62 5.73 -14.40
CA ASN A 310 -19.63 6.80 -14.51
C ASN A 310 -20.34 6.83 -15.88
N LEU A 311 -21.42 7.60 -16.00
CA LEU A 311 -22.08 7.93 -17.27
C LEU A 311 -21.74 9.38 -17.62
N ASN A 312 -21.22 9.61 -18.82
CA ASN A 312 -20.86 10.95 -19.27
C ASN A 312 -22.09 11.83 -19.51
N LYS A 313 -23.23 11.23 -19.92
CA LYS A 313 -24.52 11.88 -20.17
C LYS A 313 -25.66 10.87 -19.93
N PRO A 314 -26.89 11.31 -19.59
CA PRO A 314 -28.06 10.42 -19.61
C PRO A 314 -28.18 9.80 -21.00
N MET A 315 -28.17 8.47 -21.08
CA MET A 315 -28.31 7.73 -22.33
C MET A 315 -29.74 7.87 -22.85
N ASN A 316 -30.03 8.96 -23.56
CA ASN A 316 -31.29 9.08 -24.29
C ASN A 316 -31.37 8.12 -25.48
N ASN A 317 -30.25 7.47 -25.86
CA ASN A 317 -30.20 6.45 -26.90
C ASN A 317 -29.42 5.22 -26.41
N ILE A 318 -30.17 4.17 -26.07
CA ILE A 318 -29.70 2.81 -25.75
C ILE A 318 -28.98 2.17 -26.95
N SER A 319 -29.09 2.74 -28.15
CA SER A 319 -28.56 2.22 -29.42
C SER A 319 -27.03 2.19 -29.55
N TYR A 320 -26.27 2.83 -28.67
CA TYR A 320 -24.80 2.85 -28.75
C TYR A 320 -24.10 1.60 -28.18
N ILE A 321 -24.85 0.70 -27.53
CA ILE A 321 -24.35 -0.61 -27.11
C ILE A 321 -24.84 -1.64 -28.11
N THR A 322 -24.22 -1.66 -29.29
CA THR A 322 -24.40 -2.77 -30.23
C THR A 322 -23.61 -3.98 -29.73
N ASN A 323 -24.20 -5.18 -29.84
CA ASN A 323 -23.63 -6.44 -29.33
C ASN A 323 -22.40 -6.94 -30.12
N ASP A 324 -21.86 -6.15 -31.04
CA ASP A 324 -20.92 -6.63 -32.05
C ASP A 324 -19.51 -6.90 -31.47
N ASN A 325 -19.14 -6.26 -30.36
CA ASN A 325 -17.80 -6.37 -29.76
C ASN A 325 -17.86 -7.09 -28.39
N CYS A 326 -17.76 -8.42 -28.41
CA CYS A 326 -17.70 -9.23 -27.20
C CYS A 326 -16.26 -9.40 -26.67
N ALA A 327 -16.06 -9.17 -25.38
CA ALA A 327 -14.80 -9.40 -24.66
C ALA A 327 -14.63 -10.88 -24.30
N VAL A 328 -14.51 -11.75 -25.30
CA VAL A 328 -14.50 -13.21 -25.12
C VAL A 328 -13.30 -13.73 -24.30
N TYR A 329 -12.21 -12.97 -24.23
CA TYR A 329 -11.03 -13.33 -23.46
C TYR A 329 -11.07 -12.84 -22.01
N LEU A 330 -12.00 -11.94 -21.66
CA LEU A 330 -12.10 -11.36 -20.32
C LEU A 330 -12.50 -12.45 -19.34
N LYS A 331 -11.66 -12.66 -18.32
CA LYS A 331 -11.87 -13.66 -17.25
C LYS A 331 -12.18 -13.01 -15.91
N GLU A 332 -11.70 -11.80 -15.69
CA GLU A 332 -11.83 -11.10 -14.42
C GLU A 332 -12.22 -9.64 -14.65
N LEU A 333 -13.26 -9.20 -13.93
CA LEU A 333 -13.77 -7.85 -13.95
C LEU A 333 -13.93 -7.35 -12.51
N ILE A 334 -13.34 -6.20 -12.21
CA ILE A 334 -13.46 -5.51 -10.92
C ILE A 334 -13.99 -4.10 -11.17
N ILE A 335 -15.06 -3.72 -10.47
CA ILE A 335 -15.63 -2.37 -10.49
C ILE A 335 -15.77 -1.89 -9.03
N ASP A 336 -14.92 -0.96 -8.59
CA ASP A 336 -14.90 -0.55 -7.17
C ASP A 336 -15.99 0.47 -6.80
N ASP A 337 -16.55 1.18 -7.79
CA ASP A 337 -17.65 2.13 -7.63
C ASP A 337 -18.49 2.20 -8.91
N PHE A 338 -19.66 1.53 -8.87
CA PHE A 338 -20.69 1.59 -9.90
C PHE A 338 -21.87 2.46 -9.44
N GLN A 339 -22.09 3.59 -10.12
CA GLN A 339 -23.07 4.61 -9.71
C GLN A 339 -24.37 4.61 -10.54
N HIS A 340 -24.76 3.47 -11.13
CA HIS A 340 -25.85 3.41 -12.11
C HIS A 340 -26.85 2.28 -11.87
N GLN A 341 -27.94 2.30 -12.64
CA GLN A 341 -28.97 1.27 -12.60
C GLN A 341 -28.44 -0.08 -13.11
N PHE A 342 -29.03 -1.16 -12.60
CA PHE A 342 -28.68 -2.54 -12.94
C PHE A 342 -28.76 -2.84 -14.44
N LEU A 343 -29.69 -2.21 -15.17
CA LEU A 343 -29.83 -2.39 -16.61
C LEU A 343 -28.52 -2.09 -17.38
N TYR A 344 -27.82 -1.02 -17.02
CA TYR A 344 -26.55 -0.65 -17.67
C TYR A 344 -25.46 -1.68 -17.38
N PHE A 345 -25.41 -2.20 -16.16
CA PHE A 345 -24.50 -3.28 -15.80
C PHE A 345 -24.83 -4.56 -16.58
N GLN A 346 -26.11 -4.92 -16.67
CA GLN A 346 -26.56 -6.08 -17.43
C GLN A 346 -26.14 -6.01 -18.90
N MET A 347 -26.25 -4.83 -19.53
CA MET A 347 -25.81 -4.63 -20.91
C MET A 347 -24.30 -4.86 -21.06
N LEU A 348 -23.51 -4.40 -20.10
CA LEU A 348 -22.07 -4.60 -20.09
C LEU A 348 -21.69 -6.09 -19.98
N VAL A 349 -22.21 -6.80 -18.98
CA VAL A 349 -21.76 -8.19 -18.75
C VAL A 349 -22.26 -9.18 -19.80
N LYS A 350 -23.32 -8.84 -20.54
CA LYS A 350 -23.74 -9.62 -21.72
C LYS A 350 -22.66 -9.69 -22.80
N GLN A 351 -21.72 -8.73 -22.82
CA GLN A 351 -20.58 -8.73 -23.73
C GLN A 351 -19.37 -9.48 -23.20
N THR A 352 -19.43 -10.07 -21.99
CA THR A 352 -18.31 -10.76 -21.33
C THR A 352 -18.65 -12.24 -21.08
N PRO A 353 -19.01 -13.02 -22.13
CA PRO A 353 -19.63 -14.34 -21.97
C PRO A 353 -18.77 -15.39 -21.25
N ASN A 354 -17.45 -15.17 -21.18
CA ASN A 354 -16.49 -16.10 -20.56
C ASN A 354 -15.91 -15.62 -19.23
N LEU A 355 -16.57 -14.65 -18.58
CA LEU A 355 -16.15 -14.11 -17.29
C LEU A 355 -16.19 -15.20 -16.22
N LYS A 356 -15.12 -15.28 -15.43
CA LYS A 356 -14.97 -16.27 -14.34
C LYS A 356 -15.02 -15.64 -12.95
N SER A 357 -14.59 -14.40 -12.85
CA SER A 357 -14.53 -13.63 -11.61
C SER A 357 -15.12 -12.24 -11.82
N LEU A 358 -16.05 -11.86 -10.94
CA LEU A 358 -16.68 -10.55 -10.91
C LEU A 358 -16.60 -10.00 -9.49
N ILE A 359 -16.06 -8.79 -9.36
CA ILE A 359 -16.09 -8.00 -8.13
C ILE A 359 -16.79 -6.68 -8.44
N ILE A 360 -17.82 -6.34 -7.70
CA ILE A 360 -18.57 -5.10 -7.93
C ILE A 360 -19.01 -4.43 -6.62
N SER A 361 -18.69 -3.15 -6.49
CA SER A 361 -19.35 -2.26 -5.55
C SER A 361 -20.39 -1.43 -6.28
N ALA A 362 -21.55 -1.24 -5.68
CA ALA A 362 -22.49 -0.24 -6.17
C ALA A 362 -23.14 0.49 -5.02
N SER A 363 -23.31 1.79 -5.22
CA SER A 363 -24.04 2.66 -4.29
C SER A 363 -25.25 3.28 -5.00
N ILE A 364 -26.20 3.84 -4.24
CA ILE A 364 -27.28 4.74 -4.70
C ILE A 364 -28.53 4.05 -5.28
N HIS A 365 -28.41 3.03 -6.13
CA HIS A 365 -29.58 2.52 -6.88
C HIS A 365 -30.19 1.21 -6.34
N LYS A 366 -31.47 1.28 -5.91
CA LYS A 366 -32.27 0.12 -5.44
C LYS A 366 -32.33 -1.05 -6.43
N SER A 367 -32.19 -0.81 -7.74
CA SER A 367 -32.15 -1.88 -8.74
C SER A 367 -30.98 -2.85 -8.55
N MET A 368 -29.89 -2.43 -7.87
CA MET A 368 -28.71 -3.26 -7.67
C MET A 368 -28.93 -4.39 -6.65
N ILE A 369 -29.98 -4.31 -5.83
CA ILE A 369 -30.30 -5.31 -4.79
C ILE A 369 -31.45 -6.24 -5.17
N ASP A 370 -31.78 -6.33 -6.47
CA ASP A 370 -32.73 -7.32 -6.98
C ASP A 370 -32.00 -8.65 -7.22
N ALA A 371 -32.09 -9.56 -6.24
CA ALA A 371 -31.44 -10.87 -6.31
C ALA A 371 -31.94 -11.73 -7.49
N ASN A 372 -33.21 -11.63 -7.86
CA ASN A 372 -33.76 -12.40 -8.97
C ASN A 372 -33.22 -11.90 -10.32
N ALA A 373 -33.08 -10.58 -10.47
CA ALA A 373 -32.45 -9.99 -11.65
C ALA A 373 -31.00 -10.44 -11.80
N TRP A 374 -30.24 -10.49 -10.70
CA TRP A 374 -28.89 -11.05 -10.67
C TRP A 374 -28.85 -12.54 -11.01
N GLU A 375 -29.68 -13.36 -10.38
CA GLU A 375 -29.75 -14.80 -10.65
C GLU A 375 -30.06 -15.09 -12.12
N ASN A 376 -31.04 -14.39 -12.68
CA ASN A 376 -31.39 -14.49 -14.10
C ASN A 376 -30.23 -14.06 -15.01
N LEU A 377 -29.51 -13.00 -14.66
CA LEU A 377 -28.36 -12.53 -15.42
C LEU A 377 -27.23 -13.56 -15.41
N ILE A 378 -26.93 -14.13 -14.24
CA ILE A 378 -25.86 -15.11 -14.06
C ILE A 378 -26.18 -16.39 -14.86
N LYS A 379 -27.40 -16.93 -14.71
CA LYS A 379 -27.84 -18.13 -15.43
C LYS A 379 -27.86 -17.94 -16.95
N SER A 380 -28.30 -16.77 -17.42
CA SER A 380 -28.47 -16.53 -18.86
C SER A 380 -27.20 -16.10 -19.59
N SER A 381 -26.35 -15.31 -18.94
CA SER A 381 -25.28 -14.56 -19.61
C SER A 381 -23.88 -14.80 -19.05
N LEU A 382 -23.75 -15.36 -17.83
CA LEU A 382 -22.46 -15.59 -17.17
C LEU A 382 -22.29 -17.05 -16.72
N PRO A 383 -22.38 -18.03 -17.64
CA PRO A 383 -22.39 -19.45 -17.30
C PRO A 383 -21.07 -19.96 -16.67
N TYR A 384 -19.97 -19.21 -16.80
CA TYR A 384 -18.65 -19.57 -16.27
C TYR A 384 -18.28 -18.80 -14.99
N LEU A 385 -19.19 -18.00 -14.43
CA LEU A 385 -18.92 -17.20 -13.24
C LEU A 385 -18.85 -18.10 -12.01
N ASN A 386 -17.64 -18.25 -11.47
CA ASN A 386 -17.39 -19.10 -10.30
C ASN A 386 -17.11 -18.26 -9.05
N ASN A 387 -16.53 -17.07 -9.23
CA ASN A 387 -16.22 -16.16 -8.15
C ASN A 387 -17.03 -14.87 -8.33
N PHE A 388 -17.98 -14.64 -7.45
CA PHE A 388 -18.74 -13.39 -7.43
C PHE A 388 -18.62 -12.77 -6.05
N MET A 389 -18.04 -11.57 -5.99
CA MET A 389 -17.97 -10.78 -4.78
C MET A 389 -18.66 -9.45 -5.01
N PHE A 390 -19.43 -8.98 -4.04
CA PHE A 390 -20.12 -7.71 -4.18
C PHE A 390 -20.25 -6.95 -2.86
N LYS A 391 -20.46 -5.64 -2.98
CA LYS A 391 -20.93 -4.73 -1.93
C LYS A 391 -22.01 -3.84 -2.55
N PHE A 392 -23.23 -3.91 -2.05
CA PHE A 392 -24.33 -3.04 -2.48
C PHE A 392 -24.82 -2.20 -1.32
N GLU A 393 -24.81 -0.89 -1.52
CA GLU A 393 -25.16 0.11 -0.52
C GLU A 393 -26.30 1.00 -1.00
N ILE A 394 -27.32 1.17 -0.17
CA ILE A 394 -28.53 1.93 -0.50
C ILE A 394 -28.87 2.90 0.62
N TYR A 395 -29.22 4.11 0.21
CA TYR A 395 -29.89 5.08 1.06
C TYR A 395 -31.42 4.93 0.90
N HIS A 396 -32.13 4.73 2.00
CA HIS A 396 -33.58 4.51 1.99
C HIS A 396 -34.36 5.52 2.85
N GLY A 397 -33.66 6.35 3.64
CA GLY A 397 -34.30 7.43 4.41
C GLY A 397 -35.39 6.97 5.38
N GLY A 398 -35.30 5.73 5.87
CA GLY A 398 -36.20 5.16 6.88
C GLY A 398 -37.54 4.65 6.35
N GLN A 399 -37.87 4.91 5.09
CA GLN A 399 -39.05 4.36 4.42
C GLN A 399 -38.61 3.09 3.68
N GLU A 400 -39.41 2.02 3.69
CA GLU A 400 -39.13 0.74 2.99
C GLU A 400 -38.17 -0.27 3.68
N HIS A 401 -37.89 -0.13 4.99
CA HIS A 401 -36.98 -1.03 5.71
C HIS A 401 -37.32 -2.53 5.56
N ASN A 402 -38.60 -2.91 5.68
CA ASN A 402 -39.05 -4.29 5.52
C ASN A 402 -38.90 -4.81 4.09
N ASP A 403 -39.10 -3.95 3.09
CA ASP A 403 -38.95 -4.34 1.69
C ASP A 403 -37.49 -4.62 1.37
N ILE A 404 -36.57 -3.80 1.88
CA ILE A 404 -35.13 -4.01 1.75
C ILE A 404 -34.69 -5.31 2.42
N ILE A 405 -35.18 -5.60 3.63
CA ILE A 405 -34.92 -6.88 4.30
C ILE A 405 -35.39 -8.04 3.41
N ASN A 406 -36.60 -7.95 2.85
CA ASN A 406 -37.14 -8.99 1.99
C ASN A 406 -36.33 -9.17 0.70
N MET A 407 -35.79 -8.09 0.13
CA MET A 407 -34.87 -8.15 -1.02
C MET A 407 -33.53 -8.78 -0.64
N PHE A 408 -32.95 -8.41 0.51
CA PHE A 408 -31.69 -8.99 0.99
C PHE A 408 -31.81 -10.48 1.31
N LYS A 409 -32.94 -10.92 1.87
CA LYS A 409 -33.22 -12.35 2.09
C LYS A 409 -33.23 -13.17 0.79
N GLN A 410 -33.50 -12.56 -0.36
CA GLN A 410 -33.46 -13.29 -1.64
C GLN A 410 -32.03 -13.63 -2.07
N PHE A 411 -31.01 -12.90 -1.62
CA PHE A 411 -29.58 -13.27 -1.79
C PHE A 411 -29.14 -14.44 -0.89
N GLN A 412 -30.12 -15.13 -0.28
CA GLN A 412 -29.93 -16.21 0.67
C GLN A 412 -30.66 -17.49 0.22
N SER A 413 -31.14 -17.52 -1.03
CA SER A 413 -31.76 -18.70 -1.63
C SER A 413 -30.72 -19.81 -1.91
N ASP A 414 -31.21 -21.02 -2.23
CA ASP A 414 -30.40 -22.18 -2.59
C ASP A 414 -29.42 -21.89 -3.75
N PHE A 415 -29.81 -21.01 -4.68
CA PHE A 415 -28.95 -20.56 -5.77
C PHE A 415 -27.65 -19.95 -5.22
N TRP A 416 -27.78 -18.98 -4.30
CA TRP A 416 -26.62 -18.28 -3.73
C TRP A 416 -25.80 -19.17 -2.80
N GLN A 417 -26.46 -19.89 -1.88
CA GLN A 417 -25.77 -20.59 -0.79
C GLN A 417 -25.32 -22.01 -1.13
N ILE A 418 -26.17 -22.77 -1.80
CA ILE A 418 -25.96 -24.20 -2.03
C ILE A 418 -25.27 -24.42 -3.37
N GLN A 419 -25.75 -23.78 -4.44
CA GLN A 419 -25.20 -23.98 -5.78
C GLN A 419 -23.87 -23.27 -5.97
N HIS A 420 -23.76 -22.02 -5.50
CA HIS A 420 -22.59 -21.18 -5.74
C HIS A 420 -21.69 -20.92 -4.53
N HIS A 421 -22.15 -21.23 -3.31
CA HIS A 421 -21.44 -20.95 -2.06
C HIS A 421 -21.02 -19.49 -1.90
N TRP A 422 -21.84 -18.55 -2.39
CA TRP A 422 -21.65 -17.13 -2.20
C TRP A 422 -22.40 -16.68 -0.94
N ASP A 423 -21.74 -16.85 0.21
CA ASP A 423 -22.29 -16.48 1.50
C ASP A 423 -22.36 -14.95 1.64
N THR A 424 -23.52 -14.45 2.06
CA THR A 424 -23.81 -13.02 2.20
C THR A 424 -24.06 -12.61 3.65
N VAL A 425 -23.68 -11.37 3.97
CA VAL A 425 -24.02 -10.67 5.21
C VAL A 425 -24.69 -9.36 4.81
N TYR A 426 -25.74 -8.99 5.54
CA TYR A 426 -26.33 -7.67 5.38
C TYR A 426 -26.50 -6.96 6.72
N VAL A 427 -26.43 -5.63 6.64
CA VAL A 427 -26.46 -4.71 7.78
C VAL A 427 -27.39 -3.57 7.44
N LEU A 428 -28.16 -3.13 8.43
CA LEU A 428 -29.23 -2.16 8.27
C LEU A 428 -29.10 -1.05 9.29
N ASP A 429 -29.39 0.16 8.83
CA ASP A 429 -29.51 1.39 9.60
C ASP A 429 -30.86 2.05 9.29
N ILE A 430 -31.20 3.09 10.06
CA ILE A 430 -32.34 3.98 9.83
C ILE A 430 -32.27 4.60 8.44
N ASN A 431 -31.09 4.97 7.94
CA ASN A 431 -30.96 5.66 6.66
C ASN A 431 -30.31 4.82 5.56
N PHE A 432 -29.52 3.83 5.94
CA PHE A 432 -28.70 3.05 5.02
C PHE A 432 -28.95 1.54 5.14
N ALA A 433 -28.66 0.83 4.06
CA ALA A 433 -28.69 -0.62 4.00
C ALA A 433 -27.50 -1.11 3.18
N LEU A 434 -26.82 -2.14 3.68
CA LEU A 434 -25.61 -2.68 3.08
C LEU A 434 -25.72 -4.21 3.00
N ILE A 435 -25.45 -4.79 1.84
CA ILE A 435 -25.27 -6.24 1.67
C ILE A 435 -23.95 -6.52 0.95
N PHE A 436 -23.22 -7.54 1.41
CA PHE A 436 -21.96 -7.94 0.80
C PHE A 436 -21.68 -9.44 0.93
N THR A 437 -20.80 -9.94 0.08
CA THR A 437 -20.30 -11.33 0.13
C THR A 437 -19.17 -11.50 1.15
N THR A 438 -19.10 -12.66 1.79
CA THR A 438 -18.02 -13.01 2.73
C THR A 438 -17.02 -14.00 2.10
N PRO A 439 -15.70 -13.84 2.33
CA PRO A 439 -15.05 -12.73 3.04
C PRO A 439 -15.17 -11.41 2.28
N TYR A 440 -15.15 -10.30 3.01
CA TYR A 440 -15.25 -8.96 2.43
C TYR A 440 -14.07 -8.73 1.46
N TYR A 441 -14.37 -8.24 0.26
CA TYR A 441 -13.39 -8.25 -0.84
C TYR A 441 -12.39 -7.08 -0.78
N SER A 442 -12.82 -5.93 -0.26
CA SER A 442 -12.05 -4.68 -0.29
C SER A 442 -11.10 -4.57 0.90
N ASN A 443 -10.00 -3.84 0.70
CA ASN A 443 -9.07 -3.45 1.75
C ASN A 443 -9.56 -2.26 2.58
N THR A 444 -10.59 -1.55 2.11
CA THR A 444 -11.20 -0.41 2.79
C THR A 444 -12.61 -0.76 3.25
N TYR A 445 -12.90 -0.52 4.53
CA TYR A 445 -14.23 -0.68 5.11
C TYR A 445 -14.65 0.59 5.84
N GLU A 446 -15.88 1.00 5.61
CA GLU A 446 -16.49 2.14 6.29
C GLU A 446 -17.58 1.62 7.23
N LEU A 447 -17.34 1.77 8.54
CA LEU A 447 -18.27 1.34 9.57
C LEU A 447 -19.22 2.49 9.91
N ILE A 448 -20.34 2.52 9.19
CA ILE A 448 -21.47 3.43 9.46
C ILE A 448 -22.29 2.88 10.64
N TRP A 449 -23.07 3.74 11.29
CA TRP A 449 -24.00 3.35 12.34
C TRP A 449 -24.97 2.31 11.76
N TYR A 450 -24.88 1.05 12.16
CA TYR A 450 -25.87 0.05 11.79
C TYR A 450 -26.48 -0.50 13.08
N THR A 451 -27.80 -0.56 13.11
CA THR A 451 -28.55 -0.97 14.30
C THR A 451 -28.70 -2.49 14.36
N ASP A 452 -28.87 -3.13 13.20
CA ASP A 452 -29.15 -4.55 13.10
C ASP A 452 -28.36 -5.20 11.96
N SER A 453 -27.98 -6.45 12.19
CA SER A 453 -27.13 -7.25 11.31
C SER A 453 -27.68 -8.65 11.22
N TYR A 454 -27.66 -9.20 10.01
CA TYR A 454 -28.22 -10.52 9.77
C TYR A 454 -27.25 -11.32 8.90
N SER A 455 -27.06 -12.59 9.28
CA SER A 455 -26.23 -13.53 8.55
C SER A 455 -26.95 -14.87 8.45
N ASN A 456 -26.66 -15.60 7.36
CA ASN A 456 -27.27 -16.88 7.04
C ASN A 456 -26.72 -18.08 7.78
N LYS A 457 -25.51 -17.94 8.31
CA LYS A 457 -24.82 -18.98 9.05
C LYS A 457 -24.30 -18.36 10.34
N PRO A 458 -23.95 -19.18 11.35
CA PRO A 458 -23.00 -18.75 12.37
C PRO A 458 -21.67 -18.47 11.67
N VAL A 459 -21.55 -17.28 11.08
CA VAL A 459 -20.35 -16.83 10.40
C VAL A 459 -19.30 -16.65 11.47
N ASN A 460 -18.12 -17.22 11.25
CA ASN A 460 -16.97 -16.90 12.06
C ASN A 460 -16.54 -15.45 11.74
N TYR A 461 -17.13 -14.51 12.46
CA TYR A 461 -16.97 -13.06 12.24
C TYR A 461 -15.53 -12.58 12.33
N PHE A 462 -14.64 -13.36 12.97
CA PHE A 462 -13.21 -13.03 13.09
C PHE A 462 -12.49 -12.87 11.75
N ASN A 463 -12.92 -13.60 10.71
CA ASN A 463 -12.19 -13.63 9.43
C ASN A 463 -12.91 -12.90 8.30
N VAL A 464 -14.12 -12.38 8.53
CA VAL A 464 -14.93 -11.73 7.50
C VAL A 464 -14.21 -10.52 6.91
N HIS A 465 -13.48 -9.78 7.75
CA HIS A 465 -12.80 -8.55 7.38
C HIS A 465 -11.27 -8.69 7.37
N ASP A 466 -10.73 -9.91 7.21
CA ASP A 466 -9.28 -10.14 7.21
C ASP A 466 -8.53 -9.37 6.11
N LYS A 467 -9.20 -9.03 5.02
CA LYS A 467 -8.61 -8.22 3.93
C LYS A 467 -8.58 -6.72 4.25
N VAL A 468 -9.35 -6.25 5.23
CA VAL A 468 -9.48 -4.83 5.56
C VAL A 468 -8.21 -4.35 6.27
N THR A 469 -7.54 -3.39 5.64
CA THR A 469 -6.35 -2.71 6.16
C THR A 469 -6.60 -1.24 6.46
N ASN A 470 -7.58 -0.62 5.79
CA ASN A 470 -8.02 0.75 6.05
C ASN A 470 -9.47 0.71 6.60
N LEU A 471 -9.65 1.21 7.81
CA LEU A 471 -10.94 1.23 8.49
C LEU A 471 -11.33 2.67 8.81
N LYS A 472 -12.52 3.07 8.36
CA LYS A 472 -13.13 4.35 8.71
C LYS A 472 -14.27 4.13 9.70
N LEU A 473 -14.22 4.82 10.84
CA LEU A 473 -15.17 4.73 11.94
C LEU A 473 -15.89 6.05 12.15
N TYR A 474 -17.21 5.97 12.35
CA TYR A 474 -18.02 7.08 12.80
C TYR A 474 -18.33 7.01 14.29
N ASP A 475 -18.50 8.17 14.92
CA ASP A 475 -18.40 8.42 16.35
C ASP A 475 -19.45 7.77 17.30
N ASN A 476 -20.12 6.70 16.86
CA ASN A 476 -21.10 6.03 17.69
C ASN A 476 -20.92 4.51 17.66
N LEU A 477 -19.75 4.07 18.15
CA LEU A 477 -19.40 2.65 18.25
C LEU A 477 -20.30 1.86 19.21
N SER A 478 -20.89 2.54 20.19
CA SER A 478 -21.73 1.96 21.24
C SER A 478 -23.14 1.57 20.77
N ILE A 479 -23.63 2.10 19.64
CA ILE A 479 -24.95 1.74 19.09
C ILE A 479 -24.91 0.43 18.28
N ASN A 480 -23.74 0.04 17.79
CA ASN A 480 -23.66 -1.06 16.84
C ASN A 480 -23.65 -2.41 17.58
N LYS A 481 -24.69 -3.23 17.43
CA LYS A 481 -24.80 -4.54 18.11
C LYS A 481 -24.00 -5.66 17.44
N TYR A 482 -23.41 -5.43 16.27
CA TYR A 482 -22.72 -6.48 15.52
C TYR A 482 -21.27 -6.65 15.97
N PRO A 483 -20.81 -7.90 16.20
CA PRO A 483 -19.46 -8.21 16.62
C PRO A 483 -18.46 -8.15 15.45
N TYR A 484 -18.26 -6.95 14.88
CA TYR A 484 -17.20 -6.73 13.91
C TYR A 484 -15.83 -7.03 14.55
N TYR A 485 -14.97 -7.76 13.84
CA TYR A 485 -13.56 -7.85 14.20
C TYR A 485 -12.67 -7.63 12.98
N PHE A 486 -11.71 -6.73 13.11
CA PHE A 486 -10.77 -6.34 12.07
C PHE A 486 -9.34 -6.66 12.52
N SER A 487 -8.82 -7.78 12.02
CA SER A 487 -7.57 -8.40 12.48
C SER A 487 -6.29 -7.75 11.90
N ASN A 488 -6.42 -7.01 10.80
CA ASN A 488 -5.30 -6.57 9.93
C ASN A 488 -5.29 -5.06 9.62
N VAL A 489 -5.99 -4.25 10.41
CA VAL A 489 -6.04 -2.78 10.21
C VAL A 489 -4.65 -2.17 10.41
N THR A 490 -4.20 -1.44 9.40
CA THR A 490 -2.97 -0.64 9.43
C THR A 490 -3.25 0.86 9.41
N GLU A 491 -4.44 1.27 8.96
CA GLU A 491 -4.90 2.65 8.92
C GLU A 491 -6.29 2.76 9.54
N LEU A 492 -6.45 3.66 10.51
CA LEU A 492 -7.69 3.91 11.21
C LEU A 492 -8.08 5.39 11.09
N ASN A 493 -9.19 5.68 10.42
CA ASN A 493 -9.76 7.00 10.34
C ASN A 493 -10.98 7.09 11.27
N ILE A 494 -10.95 8.02 12.22
CA ILE A 494 -12.08 8.32 13.10
C ILE A 494 -12.62 9.69 12.69
N THR A 495 -13.88 9.74 12.30
CA THR A 495 -14.51 10.96 11.78
C THR A 495 -15.92 11.15 12.33
N ASN A 496 -16.40 12.39 12.33
CA ASN A 496 -17.75 12.73 12.76
C ASN A 496 -18.68 12.82 11.53
N MET A 497 -19.84 12.16 11.57
CA MET A 497 -20.84 12.22 10.49
C MET A 497 -21.77 13.45 10.61
N GLY A 498 -21.61 14.26 11.65
CA GLY A 498 -22.52 15.36 11.97
C GLY A 498 -22.37 16.59 11.07
N TRP A 499 -23.50 17.06 10.52
CA TRP A 499 -23.67 18.48 10.20
C TRP A 499 -23.40 19.33 11.46
N PRO A 500 -22.91 20.57 11.34
CA PRO A 500 -22.21 21.28 12.42
C PRO A 500 -23.07 21.76 13.61
N SER A 501 -24.23 21.16 13.86
CA SER A 501 -25.21 21.72 14.81
C SER A 501 -24.99 21.38 16.28
N ASN A 502 -24.06 20.50 16.68
CA ASN A 502 -23.62 20.39 18.09
C ASN A 502 -22.29 19.64 18.24
N ILE A 503 -21.18 20.37 18.29
CA ILE A 503 -19.81 19.85 18.43
C ILE A 503 -19.55 19.24 19.82
N ASN A 504 -20.39 19.54 20.83
CA ASN A 504 -20.13 19.18 22.23
C ASN A 504 -20.70 17.81 22.67
N ASP A 505 -21.58 17.18 21.89
CA ASP A 505 -22.25 15.92 22.28
C ASP A 505 -21.56 14.64 21.77
N HIS A 506 -20.50 14.79 20.98
CA HIS A 506 -19.83 13.71 20.24
C HIS A 506 -18.37 13.58 20.67
N LEU A 507 -18.15 13.31 21.96
CA LEU A 507 -16.84 13.03 22.53
C LEU A 507 -16.63 11.53 22.62
N PHE A 508 -15.63 11.02 21.90
CA PHE A 508 -15.13 9.67 22.08
C PHE A 508 -14.75 9.49 23.55
N ASN A 509 -15.41 8.55 24.23
CA ASN A 509 -15.31 8.36 25.68
C ASN A 509 -14.68 6.99 26.03
N GLU A 510 -14.52 6.70 27.32
CA GLU A 510 -13.90 5.46 27.79
C GLU A 510 -14.70 4.19 27.41
N GLY A 511 -16.01 4.29 27.21
CA GLY A 511 -16.80 3.18 26.65
C GLY A 511 -16.43 2.90 25.19
N ASN A 512 -16.17 3.95 24.41
CA ASN A 512 -15.82 3.82 22.99
C ASN A 512 -14.45 3.17 22.77
N ILE A 513 -13.46 3.40 23.65
CA ILE A 513 -12.13 2.75 23.52
C ILE A 513 -12.19 1.25 23.80
N GLN A 514 -12.99 0.81 24.77
CA GLN A 514 -13.16 -0.61 25.04
C GLN A 514 -13.81 -1.32 23.83
N HIS A 515 -14.85 -0.72 23.25
CA HIS A 515 -15.45 -1.23 22.01
C HIS A 515 -14.49 -1.19 20.83
N LEU A 516 -13.61 -0.19 20.74
CA LEU A 516 -12.57 -0.16 19.70
C LEU A 516 -11.61 -1.34 19.84
N LYS A 517 -11.13 -1.63 21.06
CA LYS A 517 -10.22 -2.76 21.34
C LYS A 517 -10.86 -4.12 21.07
N GLU A 518 -12.16 -4.25 21.32
CA GLU A 518 -12.92 -5.46 21.02
C GLU A 518 -13.07 -5.71 19.51
N ARG A 519 -13.00 -4.65 18.69
CA ARG A 519 -13.29 -4.71 17.25
C ARG A 519 -12.06 -4.59 16.38
N VAL A 520 -10.98 -3.97 16.85
CA VAL A 520 -9.81 -3.66 16.02
C VAL A 520 -8.56 -4.15 16.72
N ASN A 521 -7.74 -4.92 16.00
CA ASN A 521 -6.40 -5.21 16.45
C ASN A 521 -5.47 -4.00 16.23
N LEU A 522 -5.33 -3.17 17.26
CA LEU A 522 -4.50 -1.96 17.24
C LEU A 522 -2.99 -2.25 17.11
N SER A 523 -2.53 -3.48 17.37
CA SER A 523 -1.10 -3.80 17.39
C SER A 523 -0.40 -3.65 16.03
N LYS A 524 -1.17 -3.60 14.95
CA LYS A 524 -0.71 -3.46 13.55
C LYS A 524 -0.95 -2.06 12.99
N LEU A 525 -1.56 -1.17 13.76
CA LEU A 525 -1.88 0.18 13.33
C LEU A 525 -0.59 0.96 13.07
N LYS A 526 -0.49 1.56 11.88
CA LYS A 526 0.63 2.38 11.42
C LYS A 526 0.24 3.84 11.23
N HIS A 527 -1.01 4.07 10.85
CA HIS A 527 -1.58 5.39 10.61
C HIS A 527 -2.89 5.59 11.38
N LEU A 528 -2.98 6.68 12.13
CA LEU A 528 -4.19 7.13 12.83
C LEU A 528 -4.64 8.50 12.29
N ASP A 529 -5.85 8.58 11.75
CA ASP A 529 -6.44 9.81 11.21
C ASP A 529 -7.59 10.32 12.09
N LEU A 530 -7.44 11.55 12.58
CA LEU A 530 -8.32 12.27 13.50
C LEU A 530 -8.69 13.67 12.98
N ALA A 531 -8.53 13.92 11.68
CA ALA A 531 -8.57 15.27 11.11
C ALA A 531 -9.89 16.06 11.28
N SER A 532 -10.97 15.40 11.68
CA SER A 532 -12.28 16.05 11.83
C SER A 532 -12.98 15.59 13.10
N TYR A 533 -12.18 15.28 14.12
CA TYR A 533 -12.66 14.54 15.26
C TYR A 533 -12.01 14.99 16.57
N HIS A 534 -12.82 15.19 17.61
CA HIS A 534 -12.36 15.56 18.94
C HIS A 534 -12.23 14.33 19.83
N ILE A 535 -11.00 14.02 20.24
CA ILE A 535 -10.70 12.89 21.14
C ILE A 535 -10.11 13.40 22.46
N LYS A 536 -10.54 12.81 23.58
CA LYS A 536 -9.92 13.10 24.88
C LYS A 536 -8.47 12.60 24.88
N THR A 537 -7.55 13.41 25.43
CA THR A 537 -6.12 13.06 25.50
C THR A 537 -5.84 11.75 26.21
N SER A 538 -6.63 11.43 27.26
CA SER A 538 -6.53 10.16 27.98
C SER A 538 -6.80 8.95 27.09
N ILE A 539 -7.73 9.06 26.14
CA ILE A 539 -8.09 7.96 25.23
C ILE A 539 -7.08 7.86 24.10
N LEU A 540 -6.66 9.00 23.55
CA LEU A 540 -5.59 9.01 22.56
C LEU A 540 -4.33 8.33 23.10
N LEU A 541 -3.94 8.64 24.34
CA LEU A 541 -2.82 7.98 25.02
C LEU A 541 -3.00 6.45 25.10
N GLN A 542 -4.21 5.96 25.38
CA GLN A 542 -4.48 4.52 25.37
C GLN A 542 -4.33 3.92 23.96
N ILE A 543 -4.81 4.59 22.92
CA ILE A 543 -4.63 4.13 21.53
C ILE A 543 -3.14 4.03 21.20
N LEU A 544 -2.34 5.04 21.55
CA LEU A 544 -0.89 5.05 21.31
C LEU A 544 -0.19 3.88 22.02
N LYS A 545 -0.53 3.61 23.29
CA LYS A 545 0.04 2.50 24.08
C LYS A 545 -0.24 1.13 23.45
N GLU A 546 -1.41 0.95 22.85
CA GLU A 546 -1.82 -0.30 22.20
C GLU A 546 -1.36 -0.43 20.74
N SER A 547 -0.77 0.64 20.18
CA SER A 547 -0.38 0.73 18.77
C SER A 547 1.13 0.91 18.60
N PRO A 548 1.98 -0.06 19.00
CA PRO A 548 3.44 0.09 19.01
C PRO A 548 4.07 0.30 17.62
N GLN A 549 3.33 0.03 16.54
CA GLN A 549 3.78 0.23 15.15
C GLN A 549 3.33 1.58 14.57
N LEU A 550 2.60 2.40 15.34
CA LEU A 550 2.09 3.68 14.88
C LEU A 550 3.27 4.61 14.59
N SER A 551 3.30 5.16 13.38
CA SER A 551 4.33 6.10 12.94
C SER A 551 3.78 7.30 12.17
N GLU A 552 2.50 7.26 11.81
CA GLU A 552 1.83 8.28 11.02
C GLU A 552 0.55 8.73 11.72
N MET A 553 0.30 10.04 11.72
CA MET A 553 -0.86 10.64 12.36
C MET A 553 -1.41 11.80 11.53
N THR A 554 -2.73 11.85 11.37
CA THR A 554 -3.45 12.99 10.79
C THR A 554 -4.31 13.67 11.85
N VAL A 555 -4.23 14.99 11.97
CA VAL A 555 -4.91 15.79 13.00
C VAL A 555 -5.30 17.18 12.47
N ASP A 556 -6.24 17.83 13.15
CA ASP A 556 -6.46 19.29 13.03
C ASP A 556 -5.58 20.05 14.03
N THR A 557 -5.18 21.28 13.68
CA THR A 557 -4.59 22.24 14.63
C THR A 557 -5.32 22.41 15.94
N ASP A 558 -6.66 22.38 15.96
CA ASP A 558 -7.42 22.52 17.21
C ASP A 558 -7.21 21.33 18.14
N LEU A 559 -7.09 20.12 17.57
CA LEU A 559 -6.81 18.92 18.35
C LEU A 559 -5.39 18.94 18.91
N ILE A 560 -4.40 19.43 18.15
CA ILE A 560 -3.02 19.55 18.62
C ILE A 560 -2.94 20.40 19.90
N ARG A 561 -3.70 21.50 19.99
CA ARG A 561 -3.73 22.36 21.18
C ARG A 561 -4.14 21.60 22.44
N SER A 562 -5.06 20.64 22.30
CA SER A 562 -5.51 19.82 23.42
C SER A 562 -4.44 18.90 24.00
N PHE A 563 -3.36 18.61 23.25
CA PHE A 563 -2.33 17.66 23.67
C PHE A 563 -1.42 18.21 24.77
N PHE A 564 -1.23 19.53 24.85
CA PHE A 564 -0.12 20.13 25.62
C PHE A 564 -0.25 19.97 27.12
N ASP A 565 -1.48 19.85 27.60
CA ASP A 565 -1.75 19.70 29.02
C ASP A 565 -1.44 18.28 29.51
N ASN A 566 -1.17 17.33 28.60
CA ASN A 566 -0.86 15.94 28.93
C ASN A 566 0.59 15.56 28.58
N ARG A 567 1.48 15.71 29.57
CA ARG A 567 2.91 15.41 29.44
C ARG A 567 3.18 13.98 28.96
N GLU A 568 2.46 12.99 29.46
CA GLU A 568 2.68 11.59 29.06
C GLU A 568 2.32 11.38 27.58
N LEU A 569 1.20 11.96 27.12
CA LEU A 569 0.84 11.94 25.70
C LEU A 569 1.92 12.56 24.82
N CYS A 570 2.45 13.73 25.22
CA CYS A 570 3.54 14.40 24.53
C CYS A 570 4.79 13.52 24.41
N GLU A 571 5.16 12.78 25.47
CA GLU A 571 6.29 11.85 25.45
C GLU A 571 6.09 10.66 24.49
N TYR A 572 4.86 10.18 24.32
CA TYR A 572 4.55 9.14 23.33
C TYR A 572 4.60 9.69 21.91
N LEU A 573 3.92 10.82 21.66
CA LEU A 573 3.89 11.47 20.34
C LEU A 573 5.30 11.79 19.83
N SER A 574 6.15 12.32 20.72
CA SER A 574 7.53 12.71 20.40
C SER A 574 8.45 11.55 20.09
N LYS A 575 8.11 10.31 20.45
CA LYS A 575 8.92 9.12 20.15
C LYS A 575 8.39 8.29 18.98
N MET A 576 7.07 8.27 18.81
CA MET A 576 6.41 7.35 17.87
C MET A 576 6.14 7.98 16.51
N ILE A 577 5.68 9.23 16.48
CA ILE A 577 5.18 9.83 15.24
C ILE A 577 6.34 10.36 14.40
N LYS A 578 6.48 9.80 13.21
CA LYS A 578 7.49 10.18 12.20
C LYS A 578 6.89 10.96 11.05
N THR A 579 5.61 10.78 10.78
CA THR A 579 4.88 11.47 9.71
C THR A 579 3.64 12.10 10.29
N LEU A 580 3.52 13.42 10.14
CA LEU A 580 2.40 14.21 10.67
C LEU A 580 1.67 14.91 9.54
N HIS A 581 0.35 14.71 9.48
CA HIS A 581 -0.55 15.40 8.57
C HIS A 581 -1.42 16.36 9.40
N ILE A 582 -1.35 17.66 9.11
CA ILE A 582 -2.15 18.69 9.76
C ILE A 582 -3.15 19.22 8.74
N ILE A 583 -4.44 18.97 8.98
CA ILE A 583 -5.52 19.49 8.15
C ILE A 583 -6.01 20.83 8.74
N ALA A 584 -6.42 21.75 7.87
CA ALA A 584 -7.03 23.04 8.22
C ALA A 584 -6.22 23.89 9.21
N CYS A 585 -4.93 24.10 8.96
CA CYS A 585 -4.09 24.85 9.88
C CYS A 585 -4.49 26.34 9.99
N HIS A 586 -5.01 26.75 11.16
CA HIS A 586 -5.49 28.13 11.40
C HIS A 586 -4.43 29.08 11.99
N GLY A 587 -3.17 28.66 12.02
CA GLY A 587 -2.09 29.36 12.71
C GLY A 587 -1.99 28.96 14.19
N TYR A 588 -0.77 28.89 14.68
CA TYR A 588 -0.47 28.30 15.97
C TYR A 588 0.66 29.06 16.68
N HIS A 589 0.45 29.36 17.96
CA HIS A 589 1.24 30.36 18.70
C HIS A 589 2.35 29.78 19.59
N ASP A 590 2.28 28.51 20.01
CA ASP A 590 3.20 27.91 21.00
C ASP A 590 4.20 26.95 20.34
N MET A 591 4.97 27.47 19.39
CA MET A 591 5.84 26.67 18.51
C MET A 591 6.91 25.86 19.25
N GLU A 592 7.34 26.32 20.44
CA GLU A 592 8.28 25.57 21.27
C GLU A 592 7.69 24.23 21.71
N LYS A 593 6.45 24.22 22.20
CA LYS A 593 5.77 22.96 22.56
C LYS A 593 5.49 22.09 21.35
N PHE A 594 5.10 22.67 20.23
CA PHE A 594 4.93 21.91 18.99
C PHE A 594 6.22 21.16 18.62
N HIS A 595 7.36 21.84 18.67
CA HIS A 595 8.66 21.22 18.38
C HIS A 595 9.08 20.18 19.41
N GLU A 596 8.72 20.35 20.68
CA GLU A 596 8.96 19.34 21.72
C GLU A 596 8.19 18.06 21.42
N ILE A 597 6.88 18.19 21.18
CA ILE A 597 5.94 17.08 21.00
C ILE A 597 6.18 16.33 19.70
N PHE A 598 6.59 17.02 18.65
CA PHE A 598 6.81 16.43 17.33
C PHE A 598 8.30 16.38 16.97
N SER A 599 9.16 16.22 17.98
CA SER A 599 10.62 16.22 17.81
C SER A 599 11.17 15.07 16.96
N SER A 600 10.46 13.92 16.89
CA SER A 600 10.82 12.80 16.00
C SER A 600 10.12 12.82 14.64
N VAL A 601 9.31 13.85 14.34
CA VAL A 601 8.65 13.95 13.04
C VAL A 601 9.70 14.22 11.96
N GLU A 602 9.82 13.27 11.04
CA GLU A 602 10.71 13.33 9.88
C GLU A 602 9.97 13.98 8.68
N LYS A 603 8.65 13.83 8.57
CA LYS A 603 7.83 14.34 7.46
C LYS A 603 6.61 15.10 7.96
N LEU A 604 6.38 16.29 7.43
CA LEU A 604 5.22 17.12 7.77
C LEU A 604 4.40 17.48 6.53
N TYR A 605 3.09 17.27 6.60
CA TYR A 605 2.13 17.57 5.55
C TYR A 605 1.07 18.51 6.11
N CYS A 606 0.93 19.73 5.57
CA CYS A 606 -0.01 20.73 6.11
C CYS A 606 -0.95 21.28 5.04
N GLY A 607 -2.26 21.19 5.30
CA GLY A 607 -3.33 21.76 4.48
C GLY A 607 -3.95 23.03 5.09
N PHE A 608 -4.22 24.05 4.27
CA PHE A 608 -4.87 25.30 4.71
C PHE A 608 -6.25 25.48 4.11
N VAL A 609 -7.14 26.02 4.95
CA VAL A 609 -8.46 26.53 4.57
C VAL A 609 -8.46 28.01 4.95
N ARG A 610 -8.20 28.89 3.96
CA ARG A 610 -8.11 30.37 4.06
C ARG A 610 -6.83 30.92 4.70
N MET A 611 -5.89 31.35 3.86
CA MET A 611 -4.57 31.92 4.22
C MET A 611 -4.58 33.37 4.74
N SER A 612 -5.71 33.95 5.10
CA SER A 612 -5.79 35.39 5.37
C SER A 612 -5.38 35.84 6.78
N SER A 613 -4.84 34.97 7.64
CA SER A 613 -4.41 35.35 9.00
C SER A 613 -2.88 35.46 9.12
N GLN A 614 -2.42 36.56 9.73
CA GLN A 614 -1.01 36.77 10.11
C GLN A 614 -0.47 35.60 10.97
N ASN A 615 -1.34 34.97 11.75
CA ASN A 615 -0.98 33.83 12.59
C ASN A 615 -0.56 32.59 11.79
N ALA A 616 -1.13 32.37 10.60
CA ALA A 616 -0.69 31.28 9.72
C ALA A 616 0.70 31.59 9.14
N TRP A 617 1.00 32.86 8.85
CA TRP A 617 2.31 33.30 8.40
C TRP A 617 3.39 33.08 9.46
N ASP A 618 3.14 33.56 10.68
CA ASP A 618 4.12 33.45 11.78
C ASP A 618 4.40 31.98 12.14
N PHE A 619 3.38 31.12 12.05
CA PHE A 619 3.53 29.67 12.18
C PHE A 619 4.50 29.10 11.14
N TRP A 620 4.37 29.48 9.87
CA TRP A 620 5.23 28.98 8.79
C TRP A 620 6.65 29.48 8.87
N ILE A 621 6.84 30.77 9.11
CA ILE A 621 8.17 31.33 9.32
C ILE A 621 8.85 30.63 10.49
N SER A 622 8.12 30.39 11.57
CA SER A 622 8.64 29.62 12.68
C SER A 622 8.98 28.18 12.27
N LEU A 623 8.11 27.49 11.54
CA LEU A 623 8.32 26.09 11.18
C LEU A 623 9.47 25.88 10.18
N ILE A 624 9.58 26.75 9.17
CA ILE A 624 10.75 26.83 8.28
C ILE A 624 11.98 27.26 9.08
N SER A 625 11.82 28.09 10.11
CA SER A 625 12.95 28.54 10.90
C SER A 625 13.63 27.44 11.71
N HIS A 626 12.88 26.41 12.06
CA HIS A 626 13.30 25.23 12.81
C HIS A 626 13.38 23.97 11.93
N ILE A 627 13.49 24.17 10.61
CA ILE A 627 13.33 23.10 9.63
C ILE A 627 14.37 21.99 9.76
N SER A 628 15.56 22.25 10.33
CA SER A 628 16.71 21.34 10.41
C SER A 628 16.43 19.94 10.99
N LYS A 629 15.24 19.71 11.55
CA LYS A 629 14.77 18.42 12.06
C LYS A 629 13.88 17.63 11.09
N PHE A 630 13.37 18.24 10.01
CA PHE A 630 12.47 17.60 9.05
C PHE A 630 13.22 17.19 7.77
N SER A 631 12.91 15.99 7.27
CA SER A 631 13.37 15.52 5.95
C SER A 631 12.49 16.04 4.80
N ALA A 632 11.21 16.32 5.07
CA ALA A 632 10.27 16.83 4.09
C ALA A 632 9.14 17.64 4.74
N ILE A 633 8.75 18.74 4.10
CA ILE A 633 7.56 19.53 4.41
C ILE A 633 6.76 19.72 3.13
N SER A 634 5.50 19.35 3.13
CA SER A 634 4.58 19.60 2.02
C SER A 634 3.41 20.44 2.50
N ILE A 635 3.22 21.58 1.86
CA ILE A 635 2.19 22.57 2.18
C ILE A 635 1.24 22.63 1.00
N TRP A 636 -0.05 22.50 1.25
CA TRP A 636 -1.06 22.82 0.23
C TRP A 636 -2.08 23.78 0.80
N ASN A 637 -2.55 24.68 -0.04
CA ASN A 637 -3.63 25.60 0.27
C ASN A 637 -4.79 25.30 -0.66
N ILE A 638 -6.00 25.25 -0.10
CA ILE A 638 -7.24 25.24 -0.87
C ILE A 638 -7.95 26.55 -0.54
N SER A 639 -7.92 27.50 -1.49
CA SER A 639 -8.50 28.82 -1.27
C SER A 639 -9.27 29.32 -2.50
N THR A 640 -10.14 30.28 -2.26
CA THR A 640 -11.00 30.91 -3.26
C THR A 640 -10.51 32.30 -3.66
N ALA A 641 -9.39 32.78 -3.08
CA ALA A 641 -8.92 34.16 -3.23
C ALA A 641 -7.43 34.25 -3.64
N TRP A 642 -7.21 34.46 -4.94
CA TRP A 642 -5.92 34.46 -5.64
C TRP A 642 -4.85 35.44 -5.12
N ILE A 643 -5.22 36.68 -4.78
CA ILE A 643 -4.26 37.80 -4.66
C ILE A 643 -3.37 37.70 -3.40
N TYR A 644 -3.82 37.01 -2.36
CA TYR A 644 -3.03 36.84 -1.13
C TYR A 644 -2.06 35.65 -1.20
N GLU A 645 -2.24 34.73 -2.14
CA GLU A 645 -1.45 33.49 -2.22
C GLU A 645 -0.08 33.70 -2.88
N GLU A 646 -0.02 34.44 -3.98
CA GLU A 646 1.23 34.62 -4.73
C GLU A 646 2.31 35.35 -3.91
N LYS A 647 1.92 36.40 -3.16
CA LYS A 647 2.81 37.10 -2.25
C LYS A 647 3.29 36.21 -1.10
N PHE A 648 2.38 35.43 -0.51
CA PHE A 648 2.70 34.51 0.58
C PHE A 648 3.70 33.45 0.13
N PHE A 649 3.44 32.77 -0.99
CA PHE A 649 4.32 31.74 -1.50
C PHE A 649 5.66 32.28 -2.01
N SER A 650 5.67 33.47 -2.63
CA SER A 650 6.91 34.17 -2.99
C SER A 650 7.77 34.46 -1.76
N GLN A 651 7.16 34.89 -0.65
CA GLN A 651 7.91 35.15 0.58
C GLN A 651 8.40 33.87 1.26
N LEU A 652 7.63 32.77 1.23
CA LEU A 652 8.11 31.46 1.69
C LEU A 652 9.27 30.94 0.83
N GLN A 653 9.20 31.16 -0.48
CA GLN A 653 10.27 30.88 -1.41
C GLN A 653 11.52 31.70 -1.07
N ASP A 654 11.38 33.01 -0.81
CA ASP A 654 12.50 33.85 -0.41
C ASP A 654 13.16 33.35 0.89
N GLU A 655 12.38 32.94 1.88
CA GLU A 655 12.89 32.35 3.12
C GLU A 655 13.55 31.00 2.91
N ALA A 656 13.01 30.17 2.01
CA ALA A 656 13.62 28.91 1.63
C ALA A 656 14.97 29.12 0.94
N ILE A 657 15.06 30.10 0.03
CA ILE A 657 16.29 30.52 -0.65
C ILE A 657 17.31 31.03 0.38
N LYS A 658 16.91 31.93 1.28
CA LYS A 658 17.80 32.46 2.34
C LYS A 658 18.43 31.37 3.19
N ARG A 659 17.71 30.26 3.38
CA ARG A 659 18.15 29.11 4.18
C ARG A 659 18.81 28.01 3.37
N ASN A 660 19.01 28.22 2.07
CA ASN A 660 19.60 27.24 1.14
C ASN A 660 18.86 25.89 1.17
N LEU A 661 17.54 25.94 1.25
CA LEU A 661 16.66 24.78 1.23
C LEU A 661 16.33 24.41 -0.22
N ILE A 662 16.12 23.11 -0.46
CA ILE A 662 15.57 22.66 -1.73
C ILE A 662 14.06 22.76 -1.62
N PHE A 663 13.43 23.50 -2.52
CA PHE A 663 11.98 23.65 -2.52
C PHE A 663 11.45 23.60 -3.94
N ARG A 664 10.19 23.22 -4.07
CA ARG A 664 9.44 23.26 -5.32
C ARG A 664 8.10 23.92 -5.07
N PHE A 665 7.84 24.96 -5.86
CA PHE A 665 6.58 25.67 -5.84
C PHE A 665 5.74 25.23 -7.03
N ILE A 666 4.54 24.71 -6.75
CA ILE A 666 3.55 24.37 -7.76
C ILE A 666 2.51 25.50 -7.73
N PRO A 667 2.54 26.39 -8.75
CA PRO A 667 1.64 27.53 -8.79
C PRO A 667 0.17 27.08 -8.95
N PRO A 668 -0.77 27.94 -8.56
CA PRO A 668 -2.20 27.66 -8.69
C PRO A 668 -2.67 27.50 -10.14
N ASP A 669 -3.57 26.53 -10.39
CA ASP A 669 -4.17 26.29 -11.71
C ASP A 669 -5.16 27.39 -12.11
N ARG A 670 -4.76 28.21 -13.09
CA ARG A 670 -5.46 29.44 -13.52
C ARG A 670 -6.77 29.20 -14.26
N ASP A 671 -7.04 27.99 -14.76
CA ASP A 671 -7.99 27.87 -15.86
C ASP A 671 -9.42 27.38 -15.54
N LYS A 672 -9.72 26.55 -14.52
CA LYS A 672 -11.08 25.93 -14.44
C LYS A 672 -11.74 25.62 -13.09
N SER A 673 -11.17 25.89 -11.93
CA SER A 673 -11.80 25.53 -10.64
C SER A 673 -12.27 26.73 -9.79
N ARG A 674 -13.40 26.57 -9.08
CA ARG A 674 -13.82 27.49 -8.00
C ARG A 674 -12.91 27.40 -6.76
N HIS A 675 -12.02 26.41 -6.72
CA HIS A 675 -11.08 26.13 -5.65
C HIS A 675 -9.67 26.07 -6.23
N ILE A 676 -8.84 27.01 -5.81
CA ILE A 676 -7.45 27.12 -6.20
C ILE A 676 -6.65 26.23 -5.27
N GLN A 677 -5.88 25.30 -5.84
CA GLN A 677 -4.92 24.52 -5.06
C GLN A 677 -3.51 25.00 -5.38
N THR A 678 -2.86 25.60 -4.39
CA THR A 678 -1.44 25.95 -4.47
C THR A 678 -0.65 25.02 -3.57
N LYS A 679 0.48 24.47 -4.04
CA LYS A 679 1.29 23.53 -3.27
C LYS A 679 2.75 24.01 -3.22
N LEU A 680 3.28 24.21 -2.03
CA LEU A 680 4.71 24.42 -1.81
C LEU A 680 5.25 23.21 -1.09
N GLN A 681 6.32 22.65 -1.60
CA GLN A 681 7.00 21.56 -0.93
C GLN A 681 8.46 21.98 -0.68
N ILE A 682 8.95 21.70 0.52
CA ILE A 682 10.28 22.10 1.01
C ILE A 682 10.96 20.84 1.55
N TRP A 683 12.23 20.67 1.26
CA TRP A 683 13.04 19.55 1.71
C TRP A 683 14.41 20.02 2.14
N ILE A 684 15.00 19.27 3.07
CA ILE A 684 16.37 19.48 3.49
C ILE A 684 17.26 18.49 2.76
N ASP A 685 18.26 18.99 2.04
CA ASP A 685 19.46 18.22 1.82
C ASP A 685 20.28 18.28 3.11
N GLU A 686 20.50 17.15 3.78
CA GLU A 686 21.63 17.07 4.68
C GLU A 686 22.83 17.33 3.79
N LYS A 687 23.42 18.53 3.87
CA LYS A 687 24.69 18.81 3.20
C LYS A 687 25.60 17.62 3.46
N MET A 688 26.11 17.04 2.38
CA MET A 688 27.30 16.19 2.45
C MET A 688 28.40 17.05 3.04
N ASP A 689 28.59 16.95 4.35
CA ASP A 689 29.87 17.23 4.98
C ASP A 689 30.83 16.08 4.67
#